data_AF-A0A8H7F4Q6-F1
#
_entry.id   AF-A0A8H7F4Q6-F1
#
_cell.length_a   1.000
_cell.length_b   1.000
_cell.length_c   1.000
_cell.angle_alpha   90.00
_cell.angle_beta   90.00
_cell.angle_gamma   90.00
#
_symmetry.space_group_name_H-M   'P 1'
#
loop_
_entity.id
_entity.type
_entity.pdbx_description
1 polymer ?
#
loop_
_entity_poly.entity_id
_entity_poly.type
_entity_poly.pdbx_seq_one_letter_code
_entity_poly.pdbx_strand_id
1 'polypeptide(L)'
;MPSDSTRSHRGWWWDYFLLAPEGIGMQHETPGEKSRPLRKTACGGCFNAYVRRMEANDTELLLSSGRERRSKEAIEATYWGTKGIIERSKHNKSEVFGWLIGKPSTLLNHITRCPHQSDAVKNKALNDPSTTVRVPTQNLIRQNSLPYPLRPTTDAVWHVADQGSPSTPYPEFHSPSIGPSDSLSNRAPISRVSSGTFFRRDSPLNTSATYEHSPNLPSLSRTSATSSRAPTPQFLTQNFGLESNRNQQTAEVLWNPGMQTKFEEQVARLTASANLPLSWVDNPEWLRLVEIFMPGFRSPSRKMLTTKIIPQMVDQTRSTLKDKVAGNAVTMQLDGWTGVNFVHLVAIMLTISCKLYTLQVHDASAERSRADEFLKILEGAIETIEKKYKGKVAAVVTDASGECQKAKKDLVAKRPDIIVLNCFAHQINLIVGDYFNRLPQSYIDCTDKASELISWVRSKTRILGELRKMKCKTITRPVLTRWSAHLNSYTRLLDSRTALVHIAGTDDKADEKDKVMITGSALAKRKARAMIEILEDPTFWYSLERLVRHLRPLGEICNLIQSAFCRLDTVILSLGYLIAAFQKMAGEDRGDAFAAESIISSIEKRWEKTDQETLIVALILNPIYRTVLFKATSPYHSLIDLIDLFNRLWSRINNGAIPPLEFQMDLRDYLAGKGRFSRLASAIKLELDDAALETERSGKFCSPHPVNIYNHIGFTNTAETAFTTFAKHILNISANSASCERLFSSFGTILTRLRNRLLPSNMVNIAELAAQIRDEHQRDEEMKNRLHQLLKCRIQVSSIPSASSTPNRTHTEPSDTTGASNPDSEQEGDRIGTLKRFSSLIQQHREASATYAQAESEDVDFDTPTIPTGLQPTEAPPRIQLEGLFDFGNRTWKDLFGESVNQTFLEQAELHNLLDLEAEGDPDSEMEADDIPFDEQTEQILLRQ
;
A
#
# COMPACT_ATOMS: atom_id res chain seq x y z
N MET A 1 58.82 3.18 -7.25
CA MET A 1 58.52 4.07 -6.10
C MET A 1 58.83 5.49 -6.54
N PRO A 2 57.85 6.40 -6.48
CA PRO A 2 57.93 7.45 -5.46
C PRO A 2 57.09 7.11 -4.21
N SER A 3 57.37 7.79 -3.10
CA SER A 3 56.65 7.64 -1.84
C SER A 3 55.61 8.75 -1.66
N ASP A 4 54.38 8.52 -2.11
CA ASP A 4 53.25 9.40 -1.79
C ASP A 4 52.77 9.15 -0.34
N SER A 5 52.61 10.22 0.43
CA SER A 5 52.37 10.17 1.88
C SER A 5 50.90 9.95 2.28
N THR A 6 50.07 9.44 1.38
CA THR A 6 48.62 9.21 1.58
C THR A 6 48.25 7.77 1.99
N ARG A 7 49.24 6.95 2.38
CA ARG A 7 49.12 5.49 2.49
C ARG A 7 48.40 4.92 3.74
N SER A 8 48.13 5.70 4.79
CA SER A 8 47.71 5.17 6.11
C SER A 8 46.30 4.54 6.20
N HIS A 9 45.46 4.63 5.16
CA HIS A 9 44.07 4.14 5.18
C HIS A 9 43.68 3.29 3.95
N ARG A 10 44.64 2.63 3.27
CA ARG A 10 44.32 1.71 2.17
C ARG A 10 44.65 0.26 2.55
N GLY A 11 43.73 -0.67 2.24
CA GLY A 11 43.91 -2.09 2.53
C GLY A 11 45.02 -2.73 1.69
N TRP A 12 45.56 -3.86 2.17
CA TRP A 12 46.68 -4.60 1.55
C TRP A 12 46.46 -4.96 0.06
N TRP A 13 45.20 -5.09 -0.35
CA TRP A 13 44.81 -5.41 -1.72
C TRP A 13 45.01 -4.21 -2.68
N TRP A 14 45.18 -2.99 -2.18
CA TRP A 14 45.36 -1.80 -3.01
C TRP A 14 46.68 -1.82 -3.82
N ASP A 15 47.75 -2.43 -3.30
CA ASP A 15 49.05 -2.50 -4.00
C ASP A 15 49.00 -3.36 -5.29
N TYR A 16 47.89 -4.06 -5.56
CA TYR A 16 47.64 -4.81 -6.80
C TYR A 16 46.92 -3.99 -7.88
N PHE A 17 46.62 -2.72 -7.62
CA PHE A 17 45.85 -1.83 -8.50
C PHE A 17 46.61 -0.58 -8.93
N LEU A 18 46.41 -0.21 -10.20
CA LEU A 18 46.89 1.02 -10.83
C LEU A 18 45.75 2.04 -10.89
N LEU A 19 46.06 3.31 -10.68
CA LEU A 19 45.14 4.43 -10.90
C LEU A 19 45.31 4.99 -12.31
N ALA A 20 44.23 5.50 -12.89
CA ALA A 20 44.31 6.24 -14.15
C ALA A 20 45.15 7.53 -13.99
N PRO A 21 45.90 7.94 -15.05
CA PRO A 21 46.57 9.24 -15.11
C PRO A 21 45.63 10.42 -14.87
N GLU A 22 46.17 11.51 -14.34
CA GLU A 22 45.38 12.71 -14.07
C GLU A 22 44.85 13.32 -15.38
N GLY A 23 43.59 13.75 -15.37
CA GLY A 23 42.86 14.21 -16.56
C GLY A 23 42.00 13.14 -17.25
N ILE A 24 42.28 11.84 -17.10
CA ILE A 24 41.53 10.78 -17.82
C ILE A 24 40.23 10.37 -17.09
N GLY A 25 39.30 11.31 -17.00
CA GLY A 25 37.89 11.10 -16.65
C GLY A 25 37.61 10.82 -15.17
N MET A 26 37.28 11.87 -14.42
CA MET A 26 36.47 11.73 -13.21
C MET A 26 35.01 11.51 -13.62
N GLN A 27 34.36 10.47 -13.10
CA GLN A 27 32.89 10.45 -13.06
C GLN A 27 32.46 11.18 -11.79
N HIS A 28 31.63 12.20 -11.95
CA HIS A 28 30.83 12.72 -10.84
C HIS A 28 29.70 11.72 -10.58
N GLU A 29 29.64 11.15 -9.38
CA GLU A 29 28.42 10.48 -8.91
C GLU A 29 27.29 11.52 -8.83
N THR A 30 26.05 11.09 -9.06
CA THR A 30 24.87 11.97 -9.06
C THR A 30 24.74 12.78 -7.76
N PRO A 31 24.22 14.03 -7.80
CA PRO A 31 24.15 14.89 -6.61
C PRO A 31 23.25 14.27 -5.53
N GLY A 32 23.88 13.67 -4.51
CA GLY A 32 23.20 12.97 -3.41
C GLY A 32 24.15 12.49 -2.31
N GLU A 33 25.26 11.82 -2.66
CA GLU A 33 26.21 11.28 -1.67
C GLU A 33 27.45 12.17 -1.48
N LYS A 34 27.86 12.39 -0.22
CA LYS A 34 29.14 13.05 0.13
C LYS A 34 30.33 12.06 0.05
N SER A 35 30.47 11.45 -1.11
CA SER A 35 31.53 10.50 -1.51
C SER A 35 32.74 11.26 -2.10
N ARG A 36 33.97 10.74 -1.92
CA ARG A 36 35.16 11.29 -2.62
C ARG A 36 35.17 10.75 -4.07
N PRO A 37 35.49 11.57 -5.10
CA PRO A 37 35.41 11.14 -6.50
C PRO A 37 36.27 9.89 -6.77
N LEU A 38 35.61 8.80 -7.12
CA LEU A 38 36.22 7.49 -7.30
C LEU A 38 36.92 7.39 -8.66
N ARG A 39 38.25 7.61 -8.65
CA ARG A 39 39.08 7.49 -9.86
C ARG A 39 38.99 6.09 -10.48
N LYS A 40 39.03 6.04 -11.82
CA LYS A 40 39.20 4.80 -12.59
C LYS A 40 40.42 4.04 -12.08
N THR A 41 40.24 2.75 -11.79
CA THR A 41 41.24 1.88 -11.15
C THR A 41 41.35 0.57 -11.94
N ALA A 42 42.54 0.04 -12.18
CA ALA A 42 42.75 -1.16 -12.99
C ALA A 42 43.62 -2.19 -12.26
N CYS A 43 43.27 -3.49 -12.36
CA CYS A 43 44.10 -4.57 -11.83
C CYS A 43 45.43 -4.61 -12.60
N GLY A 44 46.56 -4.50 -11.90
CA GLY A 44 47.88 -4.47 -12.53
C GLY A 44 48.19 -5.72 -13.36
N GLY A 45 47.67 -6.87 -12.95
CA GLY A 45 47.76 -8.12 -13.73
C GLY A 45 47.04 -8.02 -15.08
N CYS A 46 45.76 -7.62 -15.08
CA CYS A 46 44.98 -7.43 -16.31
C CYS A 46 45.56 -6.34 -17.21
N PHE A 47 46.01 -5.23 -16.63
CA PHE A 47 46.60 -4.12 -17.39
C PHE A 47 47.88 -4.54 -18.12
N ASN A 48 48.81 -5.19 -17.42
CA ASN A 48 50.05 -5.67 -18.01
C ASN A 48 49.81 -6.78 -19.06
N ALA A 49 48.80 -7.63 -18.87
CA ALA A 49 48.41 -8.63 -19.87
C ALA A 49 47.82 -7.98 -21.14
N TYR A 50 46.96 -6.95 -20.98
CA TYR A 50 46.44 -6.16 -22.10
C TYR A 50 47.57 -5.47 -22.88
N VAL A 51 48.48 -4.76 -22.21
CA VAL A 51 49.57 -4.02 -22.88
C VAL A 51 50.42 -4.98 -23.71
N ARG A 52 50.87 -6.11 -23.14
CA ARG A 52 51.64 -7.13 -23.88
C ARG A 52 50.91 -7.66 -25.11
N ARG A 53 49.60 -7.90 -25.00
CA ARG A 53 48.77 -8.38 -26.12
C ARG A 53 48.67 -7.33 -27.23
N MET A 54 48.50 -6.07 -26.88
CA MET A 54 48.46 -4.96 -27.85
C MET A 54 49.83 -4.73 -28.51
N GLU A 55 50.93 -4.86 -27.78
CA GLU A 55 52.29 -4.81 -28.32
C GLU A 55 52.60 -5.98 -29.26
N ALA A 56 52.11 -7.19 -28.95
CA ALA A 56 52.22 -8.36 -29.82
C ALA A 56 51.43 -8.17 -31.12
N ASN A 57 50.14 -7.79 -31.02
CA ASN A 57 49.30 -7.47 -32.17
C ASN A 57 49.90 -6.36 -33.06
N ASP A 58 50.46 -5.29 -32.47
CA ASP A 58 51.11 -4.23 -33.25
C ASP A 58 52.41 -4.70 -33.91
N THR A 59 53.13 -5.65 -33.31
CA THR A 59 54.31 -6.27 -33.93
C THR A 59 53.92 -7.17 -35.11
N GLU A 60 52.82 -7.91 -35.00
CA GLU A 60 52.25 -8.72 -36.09
C GLU A 60 51.70 -7.85 -37.23
N LEU A 61 51.04 -6.72 -36.90
CA LEU A 61 50.54 -5.74 -37.88
C LEU A 61 51.67 -4.98 -38.58
N LEU A 62 52.77 -4.66 -37.90
CA LEU A 62 53.97 -4.09 -38.50
C LEU A 62 54.53 -5.04 -39.58
N LEU A 63 54.67 -6.33 -39.25
CA LEU A 63 55.21 -7.36 -40.14
C LEU A 63 54.29 -7.70 -41.33
N SER A 64 52.97 -7.58 -41.17
CA SER A 64 51.98 -7.99 -42.18
C SER A 64 51.39 -6.83 -43.01
N SER A 65 51.43 -5.59 -42.50
CA SER A 65 50.78 -4.44 -43.14
C SER A 65 51.61 -3.15 -43.16
N GLY A 66 52.85 -3.18 -42.67
CA GLY A 66 53.75 -2.01 -42.64
C GLY A 66 53.30 -0.88 -41.70
N ARG A 67 52.29 -1.14 -40.85
CA ARG A 67 51.69 -0.14 -39.96
C ARG A 67 52.56 0.05 -38.72
N GLU A 68 52.94 1.29 -38.41
CA GLU A 68 53.80 1.60 -37.26
C GLU A 68 53.21 1.09 -35.93
N ARG A 69 54.08 0.54 -35.07
CA ARG A 69 53.75 0.12 -33.71
C ARG A 69 53.42 1.34 -32.86
N ARG A 70 52.29 1.32 -32.15
CA ARG A 70 51.90 2.40 -31.24
C ARG A 70 52.89 2.53 -30.08
N SER A 71 53.08 3.76 -29.61
CA SER A 71 53.81 4.00 -28.36
C SER A 71 53.05 3.36 -27.19
N LYS A 72 53.78 3.05 -26.10
CA LYS A 72 53.19 2.45 -24.90
C LYS A 72 52.10 3.34 -24.31
N GLU A 73 52.34 4.65 -24.31
CA GLU A 73 51.43 5.69 -23.80
C GLU A 73 50.12 5.71 -24.59
N ALA A 74 50.17 5.50 -25.92
CA ALA A 74 48.97 5.40 -26.75
C ALA A 74 48.18 4.10 -26.48
N ILE A 75 48.85 2.98 -26.20
CA ILE A 75 48.21 1.73 -25.78
C ILE A 75 47.54 1.89 -24.41
N GLU A 76 48.21 2.53 -23.45
CA GLU A 76 47.66 2.80 -22.12
C GLU A 76 46.49 3.80 -22.16
N ALA A 77 46.57 4.86 -22.97
CA ALA A 77 45.46 5.78 -23.20
C ALA A 77 44.24 5.07 -23.82
N THR A 78 44.47 4.17 -24.77
CA THR A 78 43.41 3.33 -25.36
C THR A 78 42.69 2.50 -24.29
N TYR A 79 43.43 1.89 -23.36
CA TYR A 79 42.84 1.11 -22.26
C TYR A 79 41.89 1.94 -21.39
N TRP A 80 42.32 3.13 -20.94
CA TRP A 80 41.50 3.98 -20.07
C TRP A 80 40.29 4.63 -20.78
N GLY A 81 40.31 4.66 -22.12
CA GLY A 81 39.18 5.05 -22.97
C GLY A 81 38.08 3.99 -23.14
N THR A 82 38.33 2.72 -22.78
CA THR A 82 37.33 1.64 -22.88
C THR A 82 36.15 1.82 -21.92
N LYS A 83 35.02 1.14 -22.19
CA LYS A 83 33.96 0.94 -21.18
C LYS A 83 34.50 0.12 -20.00
N GLY A 84 34.20 0.53 -18.77
CA GLY A 84 34.60 -0.20 -17.56
C GLY A 84 33.82 -1.51 -17.35
N ILE A 85 34.36 -2.43 -16.54
CA ILE A 85 33.82 -3.79 -16.31
C ILE A 85 32.64 -3.76 -15.32
N ILE A 86 31.60 -3.00 -15.63
CA ILE A 86 30.37 -2.87 -14.82
C ILE A 86 29.14 -3.41 -15.59
N GLU A 87 29.18 -3.42 -16.92
CA GLU A 87 28.21 -4.15 -17.74
C GLU A 87 28.45 -5.67 -17.63
N ARG A 88 27.48 -6.40 -17.06
CA ARG A 88 27.54 -7.87 -16.87
C ARG A 88 27.40 -8.60 -18.22
N SER A 89 28.49 -8.82 -18.96
CA SER A 89 28.46 -9.69 -20.14
C SER A 89 28.13 -11.14 -19.74
N LYS A 90 26.91 -11.61 -20.06
CA LYS A 90 26.43 -12.96 -19.70
C LYS A 90 27.09 -14.11 -20.50
N HIS A 91 27.93 -13.80 -21.50
CA HIS A 91 28.50 -14.79 -22.42
C HIS A 91 30.01 -14.59 -22.65
N ASN A 92 30.68 -15.70 -22.99
CA ASN A 92 32.13 -15.93 -23.08
C ASN A 92 32.94 -15.87 -21.77
N LYS A 93 33.87 -16.83 -21.64
CA LYS A 93 34.80 -17.01 -20.49
C LYS A 93 36.21 -16.46 -20.77
N SER A 94 36.41 -15.79 -21.89
CA SER A 94 37.71 -15.31 -22.38
C SER A 94 38.01 -13.88 -21.91
N GLU A 95 38.99 -13.73 -21.01
CA GLU A 95 39.76 -12.52 -20.69
C GLU A 95 39.05 -11.16 -20.84
N VAL A 96 38.36 -10.71 -19.79
CA VAL A 96 37.76 -9.36 -19.76
C VAL A 96 38.81 -8.32 -19.33
N PHE A 97 39.25 -7.50 -20.28
CA PHE A 97 40.15 -6.36 -20.04
C PHE A 97 39.36 -5.05 -19.93
N GLY A 98 39.62 -4.26 -18.88
CA GLY A 98 38.93 -2.98 -18.63
C GLY A 98 39.16 -2.47 -17.21
N TRP A 99 38.74 -1.23 -16.94
CA TRP A 99 38.89 -0.59 -15.64
C TRP A 99 37.67 -0.83 -14.72
N LEU A 100 37.87 -0.57 -13.42
CA LEU A 100 36.94 -0.77 -12.31
C LEU A 100 36.76 0.56 -11.55
N ILE A 101 35.62 0.71 -10.86
CA ILE A 101 35.43 1.77 -9.87
C ILE A 101 36.10 1.36 -8.54
N GLY A 102 36.75 2.32 -7.87
CA GLY A 102 37.58 2.10 -6.68
C GLY A 102 36.88 1.71 -5.38
N LYS A 103 35.67 1.13 -5.41
CA LYS A 103 34.96 0.68 -4.19
C LYS A 103 35.61 -0.65 -3.68
N PRO A 104 35.98 -0.77 -2.38
CA PRO A 104 36.77 -1.90 -1.86
C PRO A 104 36.29 -3.29 -2.25
N SER A 105 34.98 -3.55 -2.08
CA SER A 105 34.36 -4.83 -2.42
C SER A 105 34.41 -5.14 -3.92
N THR A 106 34.31 -4.14 -4.80
CA THR A 106 34.48 -4.31 -6.26
C THR A 106 35.89 -4.78 -6.61
N LEU A 107 36.91 -4.20 -5.97
CA LEU A 107 38.31 -4.51 -6.23
C LEU A 107 38.71 -5.88 -5.65
N LEU A 108 38.29 -6.21 -4.44
CA LEU A 108 38.48 -7.55 -3.86
C LEU A 108 37.74 -8.65 -4.64
N ASN A 109 36.48 -8.42 -5.01
CA ASN A 109 35.69 -9.36 -5.82
C ASN A 109 36.26 -9.56 -7.24
N HIS A 110 37.09 -8.63 -7.74
CA HIS A 110 37.88 -8.84 -8.94
C HIS A 110 39.10 -9.72 -8.65
N ILE A 111 39.88 -9.45 -7.59
CA ILE A 111 41.06 -10.25 -7.24
C ILE A 111 40.70 -11.75 -7.10
N THR A 112 39.63 -12.09 -6.38
CA THR A 112 39.22 -13.49 -6.15
C THR A 112 38.93 -14.28 -7.43
N ARG A 113 38.71 -13.59 -8.56
CA ARG A 113 38.38 -14.17 -9.88
C ARG A 113 39.39 -13.82 -10.97
N CYS A 114 40.44 -13.06 -10.67
CA CYS A 114 41.37 -12.55 -11.67
C CYS A 114 42.32 -13.66 -12.15
N PRO A 115 42.38 -13.99 -13.44
CA PRO A 115 43.26 -15.05 -13.95
C PRO A 115 44.75 -14.70 -13.82
N HIS A 116 45.09 -13.40 -13.74
CA HIS A 116 46.47 -12.91 -13.65
C HIS A 116 46.92 -12.64 -12.20
N GLN A 117 46.21 -13.15 -11.19
CA GLN A 117 46.62 -13.13 -9.78
C GLN A 117 46.98 -14.55 -9.31
N SER A 118 47.91 -14.64 -8.35
CA SER A 118 48.30 -15.92 -7.74
C SER A 118 47.23 -16.43 -6.76
N ASP A 119 47.14 -17.74 -6.58
CA ASP A 119 46.09 -18.33 -5.73
C ASP A 119 46.26 -17.97 -4.24
N ALA A 120 47.48 -17.71 -3.79
CA ALA A 120 47.74 -17.12 -2.48
C ALA A 120 47.08 -15.73 -2.31
N VAL A 121 47.11 -14.89 -3.35
CA VAL A 121 46.48 -13.56 -3.35
C VAL A 121 44.95 -13.67 -3.48
N LYS A 122 44.44 -14.62 -4.30
CA LYS A 122 42.99 -14.93 -4.39
C LYS A 122 42.43 -15.40 -3.04
N ASN A 123 43.12 -16.33 -2.38
CA ASN A 123 42.71 -16.87 -1.07
C ASN A 123 42.80 -15.80 0.03
N LYS A 124 43.80 -14.93 -0.01
CA LYS A 124 43.87 -13.78 0.92
C LYS A 124 42.71 -12.79 0.71
N ALA A 125 42.27 -12.58 -0.54
CA ALA A 125 41.08 -11.77 -0.83
C ALA A 125 39.77 -12.46 -0.45
N LEU A 126 39.63 -13.78 -0.65
CA LEU A 126 38.46 -14.55 -0.22
C LEU A 126 38.23 -14.47 1.30
N ASN A 127 39.30 -14.32 2.08
CA ASN A 127 39.26 -14.22 3.55
C ASN A 127 39.27 -12.76 4.07
N ASP A 128 39.16 -11.75 3.21
CA ASP A 128 39.07 -10.35 3.63
C ASP A 128 37.62 -9.98 3.99
N PRO A 129 37.33 -9.40 5.18
CA PRO A 129 35.97 -9.04 5.58
C PRO A 129 35.22 -8.10 4.63
N SER A 130 35.94 -7.40 3.74
CA SER A 130 35.35 -6.49 2.75
C SER A 130 34.91 -7.19 1.45
N THR A 131 35.14 -8.50 1.32
CA THR A 131 34.79 -9.31 0.14
C THR A 131 33.35 -9.81 0.21
N THR A 132 32.57 -9.62 -0.88
CA THR A 132 31.14 -10.00 -0.91
C THR A 132 30.84 -11.24 -1.76
N VAL A 133 31.86 -12.00 -2.16
CA VAL A 133 31.70 -13.33 -2.78
C VAL A 133 31.50 -14.39 -1.70
N ARG A 134 30.26 -14.89 -1.54
CA ARG A 134 30.01 -16.11 -0.75
C ARG A 134 30.60 -17.33 -1.44
N VAL A 135 31.32 -18.16 -0.69
CA VAL A 135 31.84 -19.47 -1.13
C VAL A 135 30.80 -20.55 -0.83
N PRO A 136 30.50 -21.49 -1.76
CA PRO A 136 29.72 -22.68 -1.43
C PRO A 136 30.48 -23.56 -0.43
N THR A 137 29.84 -23.97 0.66
CA THR A 137 30.48 -24.69 1.76
C THR A 137 31.09 -26.02 1.30
N GLN A 138 32.43 -26.10 1.24
CA GLN A 138 33.15 -27.37 1.13
C GLN A 138 33.44 -27.92 2.53
N ASN A 139 33.10 -29.19 2.75
CA ASN A 139 33.21 -29.86 4.05
C ASN A 139 34.67 -30.05 4.47
N LEU A 140 35.01 -29.63 5.70
CA LEU A 140 36.30 -29.93 6.34
C LEU A 140 36.13 -30.25 7.84
N ILE A 141 35.76 -31.50 8.15
CA ILE A 141 36.03 -32.10 9.46
C ILE A 141 36.71 -33.47 9.26
N ARG A 142 38.05 -33.42 9.44
CA ARG A 142 39.02 -34.41 9.98
C ARG A 142 38.93 -35.91 9.58
N GLN A 143 40.12 -36.51 9.46
CA GLN A 143 40.35 -37.93 9.16
C GLN A 143 40.57 -38.79 10.42
N ASN A 144 40.67 -40.11 10.19
CA ASN A 144 41.02 -41.24 11.08
C ASN A 144 39.82 -41.79 11.90
N SER A 145 39.59 -43.11 11.99
CA SER A 145 40.44 -44.28 11.67
C SER A 145 39.72 -45.47 10.98
N LEU A 146 40.51 -46.41 10.45
CA LEU A 146 40.19 -47.65 9.71
C LEU A 146 39.86 -48.86 10.64
N PRO A 147 39.51 -50.10 10.16
CA PRO A 147 38.84 -50.55 8.91
C PRO A 147 37.79 -51.72 9.04
N TYR A 148 37.15 -52.10 7.91
CA TYR A 148 36.54 -53.43 7.56
C TYR A 148 35.27 -53.95 8.31
N PRO A 149 34.49 -54.95 7.77
CA PRO A 149 34.32 -55.42 6.37
C PRO A 149 32.85 -55.73 5.88
N LEU A 150 32.62 -55.53 4.58
CA LEU A 150 31.85 -56.37 3.59
C LEU A 150 30.39 -56.91 3.80
N ARG A 151 29.58 -56.69 2.75
CA ARG A 151 28.54 -57.58 2.13
C ARG A 151 27.14 -57.71 2.82
N PRO A 152 26.08 -58.28 2.17
CA PRO A 152 25.26 -57.55 1.18
C PRO A 152 23.71 -57.82 1.27
N THR A 153 22.99 -57.46 0.21
CA THR A 153 21.58 -57.74 -0.16
C THR A 153 21.09 -59.20 -0.02
N THR A 154 19.79 -59.41 0.28
CA THR A 154 18.76 -60.09 -0.59
C THR A 154 17.37 -60.21 0.10
N ASP A 155 16.29 -60.09 -0.70
CA ASP A 155 15.06 -60.94 -0.79
C ASP A 155 14.27 -61.37 0.49
N ALA A 156 12.95 -61.09 0.61
CA ALA A 156 11.80 -61.98 0.26
C ALA A 156 11.32 -62.90 1.43
N VAL A 157 10.09 -63.46 1.55
CA VAL A 157 8.78 -63.36 0.84
C VAL A 157 7.66 -63.93 1.77
N TRP A 158 6.49 -63.26 1.85
CA TRP A 158 5.10 -63.70 2.19
C TRP A 158 4.73 -64.69 3.33
N HIS A 159 3.64 -64.35 4.06
CA HIS A 159 2.39 -65.11 4.37
C HIS A 159 1.72 -64.47 5.62
N VAL A 160 0.44 -64.03 5.74
CA VAL A 160 -0.92 -64.35 5.22
C VAL A 160 -1.77 -65.21 6.20
N ALA A 161 -3.03 -64.76 6.45
CA ALA A 161 -4.15 -65.44 7.16
C ALA A 161 -4.08 -65.58 8.71
N ASP A 162 -5.17 -65.54 9.50
CA ASP A 162 -6.54 -64.97 9.31
C ASP A 162 -7.32 -64.84 10.68
N GLN A 163 -8.40 -64.03 10.70
CA GLN A 163 -9.55 -63.91 11.66
C GLN A 163 -9.43 -63.89 13.21
N GLY A 164 -10.32 -63.09 13.83
CA GLY A 164 -11.34 -63.66 14.75
C GLY A 164 -11.25 -63.34 16.26
N SER A 165 -12.30 -62.70 16.79
CA SER A 165 -12.62 -62.57 18.24
C SER A 165 -14.05 -63.07 18.49
N PRO A 166 -14.68 -63.02 19.71
CA PRO A 166 -14.18 -62.80 21.08
C PRO A 166 -14.74 -63.80 22.15
N SER A 167 -14.33 -63.73 23.43
CA SER A 167 -15.16 -64.13 24.61
C SER A 167 -14.54 -63.71 25.98
N THR A 168 -15.35 -63.74 27.05
CA THR A 168 -15.01 -63.42 28.48
C THR A 168 -15.08 -64.67 29.39
N PRO A 169 -14.68 -64.60 30.69
CA PRO A 169 -15.68 -64.61 31.78
C PRO A 169 -15.30 -63.92 33.15
N TYR A 170 -16.18 -64.08 34.16
CA TYR A 170 -16.24 -63.51 35.54
C TYR A 170 -15.45 -64.29 36.63
N PRO A 171 -15.34 -63.82 37.92
CA PRO A 171 -16.34 -64.06 39.03
C PRO A 171 -16.78 -62.78 39.83
N GLU A 172 -18.05 -62.59 40.26
CA GLU A 172 -18.72 -62.93 41.58
C GLU A 172 -18.42 -61.96 42.79
N PHE A 173 -19.28 -61.62 43.79
CA PHE A 173 -20.73 -61.81 44.08
C PHE A 173 -21.28 -60.90 45.25
N HIS A 174 -22.63 -60.80 45.36
CA HIS A 174 -23.51 -60.58 46.56
C HIS A 174 -23.78 -59.21 47.27
N SER A 175 -24.96 -59.16 47.93
CA SER A 175 -25.72 -57.99 48.48
C SER A 175 -26.37 -58.30 49.85
N PRO A 176 -27.03 -57.33 50.54
CA PRO A 176 -28.52 -57.32 50.58
C PRO A 176 -29.16 -55.89 50.65
N SER A 177 -30.19 -55.51 49.89
CA SER A 177 -31.66 -55.83 49.97
C SER A 177 -32.51 -54.91 50.87
N ILE A 178 -33.55 -54.25 50.32
CA ILE A 178 -34.94 -54.09 50.85
C ILE A 178 -35.77 -53.03 50.08
N GLY A 179 -37.07 -53.31 49.93
CA GLY A 179 -38.23 -52.43 49.62
C GLY A 179 -39.50 -53.30 49.73
N PRO A 180 -40.72 -52.89 49.31
CA PRO A 180 -41.29 -51.56 49.06
C PRO A 180 -42.61 -51.32 49.86
N SER A 181 -43.33 -50.19 49.71
CA SER A 181 -44.82 -50.14 49.72
C SER A 181 -45.48 -48.75 49.51
N ASP A 182 -46.52 -48.75 48.66
CA ASP A 182 -47.89 -48.21 48.77
C ASP A 182 -48.32 -46.79 49.20
N SER A 183 -49.34 -46.36 48.46
CA SER A 183 -50.24 -45.20 48.48
C SER A 183 -51.03 -44.88 49.77
N LEU A 184 -51.51 -43.62 49.88
CA LEU A 184 -52.92 -43.15 50.10
C LEU A 184 -52.89 -41.62 50.38
N SER A 185 -53.58 -40.73 49.64
CA SER A 185 -55.02 -40.39 49.65
C SER A 185 -55.55 -39.66 50.89
N ASN A 186 -55.85 -38.34 50.79
CA ASN A 186 -57.22 -37.79 50.94
C ASN A 186 -57.39 -36.24 50.75
N ARG A 187 -58.53 -35.88 50.14
CA ARG A 187 -59.45 -34.72 50.35
C ARG A 187 -59.00 -33.24 50.35
N ALA A 188 -59.73 -32.45 49.55
CA ALA A 188 -60.02 -31.00 49.73
C ALA A 188 -61.33 -30.80 50.56
N PRO A 189 -61.73 -29.55 50.92
CA PRO A 189 -62.75 -28.81 50.13
C PRO A 189 -62.54 -27.25 50.04
N ILE A 190 -62.91 -26.56 48.95
CA ILE A 190 -64.15 -25.73 48.68
C ILE A 190 -64.33 -24.55 49.69
N SER A 191 -64.51 -23.26 49.33
CA SER A 191 -65.40 -22.57 48.34
C SER A 191 -64.71 -21.37 47.62
N ARG A 192 -65.03 -20.98 46.36
CA ARG A 192 -66.23 -20.25 45.81
C ARG A 192 -66.56 -18.94 46.54
N VAL A 193 -66.77 -17.80 45.87
CA VAL A 193 -67.84 -17.42 44.89
C VAL A 193 -67.24 -16.57 43.72
N SER A 194 -67.33 -16.97 42.43
CA SER A 194 -68.37 -16.68 41.41
C SER A 194 -68.34 -15.26 40.80
N SER A 195 -68.70 -14.96 39.54
CA SER A 195 -68.53 -15.57 38.19
C SER A 195 -69.33 -14.74 37.16
N GLY A 196 -68.83 -14.53 35.94
CA GLY A 196 -69.55 -13.89 34.82
C GLY A 196 -68.58 -13.27 33.79
N THR A 197 -68.10 -13.91 32.71
CA THR A 197 -68.73 -14.67 31.59
C THR A 197 -69.53 -13.79 30.60
N PHE A 198 -69.70 -14.12 29.30
CA PHE A 198 -69.48 -15.36 28.53
C PHE A 198 -69.21 -15.02 27.02
N PHE A 199 -68.11 -15.52 26.41
CA PHE A 199 -68.02 -15.96 24.96
C PHE A 199 -68.13 -14.92 23.80
N ARG A 200 -67.74 -15.20 22.52
CA ARG A 200 -66.82 -16.18 21.86
C ARG A 200 -66.58 -15.75 20.38
N ARG A 201 -65.64 -16.47 19.72
CA ARG A 201 -65.61 -16.91 18.30
C ARG A 201 -64.66 -16.22 17.32
N ASP A 202 -64.31 -17.03 16.33
CA ASP A 202 -63.13 -16.98 15.48
C ASP A 202 -63.50 -16.85 14.00
N SER A 203 -62.52 -16.45 13.18
CA SER A 203 -62.42 -16.76 11.73
C SER A 203 -63.42 -16.14 10.74
N PRO A 204 -63.14 -16.14 9.41
CA PRO A 204 -61.84 -16.27 8.71
C PRO A 204 -61.59 -15.15 7.68
N LEU A 205 -60.53 -15.30 6.88
CA LEU A 205 -60.31 -14.54 5.64
C LEU A 205 -61.45 -14.73 4.62
N ASN A 206 -61.63 -13.76 3.73
CA ASN A 206 -61.95 -14.08 2.33
C ASN A 206 -61.29 -13.09 1.35
N THR A 207 -60.88 -13.58 0.19
CA THR A 207 -60.23 -12.81 -0.90
C THR A 207 -61.15 -12.75 -2.11
N SER A 208 -61.08 -11.69 -2.93
CA SER A 208 -61.69 -11.66 -4.27
C SER A 208 -61.19 -10.51 -5.16
N ALA A 209 -61.22 -10.75 -6.47
CA ALA A 209 -61.17 -9.78 -7.56
C ALA A 209 -59.90 -8.90 -7.72
N THR A 210 -58.87 -9.49 -8.34
CA THR A 210 -57.96 -8.79 -9.26
C THR A 210 -58.71 -8.28 -10.50
N TYR A 211 -58.33 -7.12 -11.03
CA TYR A 211 -58.48 -6.76 -12.46
C TYR A 211 -57.35 -5.82 -12.88
N GLU A 212 -56.91 -5.94 -14.15
CA GLU A 212 -55.66 -5.33 -14.64
C GLU A 212 -55.87 -4.21 -15.67
N HIS A 213 -54.84 -3.37 -15.82
CA HIS A 213 -54.38 -2.68 -17.03
C HIS A 213 -55.34 -2.06 -18.08
N SER A 214 -55.33 -0.70 -18.12
CA SER A 214 -54.95 0.11 -19.32
C SER A 214 -55.85 0.05 -20.60
N PRO A 215 -55.55 0.73 -21.74
CA PRO A 215 -54.87 2.03 -22.02
C PRO A 215 -55.66 3.00 -22.98
N ASN A 216 -55.00 4.09 -23.41
CA ASN A 216 -55.08 4.78 -24.74
C ASN A 216 -56.02 5.98 -25.09
N LEU A 217 -55.36 6.96 -25.75
CA LEU A 217 -55.61 7.86 -26.90
C LEU A 217 -56.77 7.53 -27.92
N PRO A 218 -57.09 8.36 -28.96
CA PRO A 218 -56.88 9.82 -29.24
C PRO A 218 -57.99 10.60 -30.05
N SER A 219 -57.73 11.90 -30.33
CA SER A 219 -57.97 12.65 -31.61
C SER A 219 -59.38 13.10 -32.10
N LEU A 220 -59.47 14.34 -32.64
CA LEU A 220 -59.83 14.63 -34.06
C LEU A 220 -59.63 16.14 -34.45
N SER A 221 -59.85 16.47 -35.75
CA SER A 221 -59.39 17.69 -36.48
C SER A 221 -60.51 18.73 -36.82
N ARG A 222 -60.36 19.88 -37.54
CA ARG A 222 -59.58 20.18 -38.78
C ARG A 222 -59.61 21.67 -39.23
N THR A 223 -58.50 22.21 -39.80
CA THR A 223 -58.36 23.38 -40.76
C THR A 223 -58.83 24.80 -40.30
N SER A 224 -58.39 26.00 -40.76
CA SER A 224 -57.30 26.59 -41.61
C SER A 224 -57.11 28.11 -41.18
N ALA A 225 -56.52 29.13 -41.84
CA ALA A 225 -55.96 29.39 -43.20
C ALA A 225 -54.99 30.63 -43.27
N THR A 226 -54.22 30.74 -44.37
CA THR A 226 -53.65 31.94 -45.08
C THR A 226 -53.00 33.17 -44.35
N SER A 227 -51.66 33.17 -44.33
CA SER A 227 -50.74 34.11 -45.07
C SER A 227 -50.52 35.61 -44.69
N SER A 228 -49.29 35.96 -44.22
CA SER A 228 -48.24 36.73 -44.95
C SER A 228 -47.42 37.83 -44.21
N ARG A 229 -46.08 37.77 -44.43
CA ARG A 229 -45.03 38.83 -44.49
C ARG A 229 -44.60 39.65 -43.23
N ALA A 230 -43.38 40.18 -43.33
CA ALA A 230 -42.58 40.96 -42.35
C ALA A 230 -42.56 42.48 -42.72
N PRO A 231 -41.85 43.45 -42.06
CA PRO A 231 -40.56 43.33 -41.33
C PRO A 231 -40.36 44.21 -40.04
N THR A 232 -39.10 44.29 -39.59
CA THR A 232 -38.45 45.26 -38.67
C THR A 232 -38.72 46.75 -39.01
N PRO A 233 -38.50 47.77 -38.12
CA PRO A 233 -37.20 48.00 -37.45
C PRO A 233 -37.15 48.83 -36.12
N GLN A 234 -35.90 49.10 -35.69
CA GLN A 234 -35.36 50.34 -35.08
C GLN A 234 -35.46 50.68 -33.58
N PHE A 235 -34.32 51.19 -33.12
CA PHE A 235 -34.05 51.96 -31.90
C PHE A 235 -34.87 53.26 -31.85
N LEU A 236 -35.13 53.77 -30.64
CA LEU A 236 -34.55 55.07 -30.23
C LEU A 236 -34.65 55.32 -28.71
N THR A 237 -33.62 55.94 -28.15
CA THR A 237 -33.58 56.48 -26.79
C THR A 237 -34.07 57.93 -26.74
N GLN A 238 -34.80 58.32 -25.69
CA GLN A 238 -34.70 59.68 -25.17
C GLN A 238 -35.04 59.78 -23.67
N ASN A 239 -34.46 60.81 -23.04
CA ASN A 239 -34.48 61.07 -21.60
C ASN A 239 -35.52 62.14 -21.23
N PHE A 240 -35.55 62.48 -19.94
CA PHE A 240 -36.25 63.58 -19.27
C PHE A 240 -37.76 63.37 -19.07
N GLY A 241 -38.29 63.55 -17.85
CA GLY A 241 -37.60 63.78 -16.58
C GLY A 241 -38.53 64.35 -15.50
N LEU A 242 -38.20 64.09 -14.23
CA LEU A 242 -38.95 64.52 -13.03
C LEU A 242 -40.36 63.86 -12.91
N GLU A 243 -40.93 63.63 -11.73
CA GLU A 243 -40.45 63.95 -10.39
C GLU A 243 -40.80 62.84 -9.37
N SER A 244 -40.28 63.00 -8.16
CA SER A 244 -40.29 62.06 -7.03
C SER A 244 -41.58 61.27 -6.79
N ASN A 245 -41.42 59.96 -6.51
CA ASN A 245 -41.89 59.47 -5.22
C ASN A 245 -40.94 58.41 -4.63
N ARG A 246 -40.47 58.64 -3.40
CA ARG A 246 -39.59 57.70 -2.68
C ARG A 246 -40.43 56.61 -2.05
N ASN A 247 -40.35 55.37 -2.56
CA ASN A 247 -40.48 54.15 -1.75
C ASN A 247 -40.09 52.89 -2.55
N GLN A 248 -38.79 52.74 -2.81
CA GLN A 248 -38.18 51.42 -2.96
C GLN A 248 -36.99 51.35 -2.01
N GLN A 249 -37.13 50.57 -0.94
CA GLN A 249 -36.00 50.15 -0.12
C GLN A 249 -35.26 49.05 -0.88
N THR A 250 -34.29 49.44 -1.71
CA THR A 250 -33.18 48.54 -2.03
C THR A 250 -32.43 48.30 -0.72
N ALA A 251 -32.66 47.14 -0.10
CA ALA A 251 -31.89 46.70 1.04
C ALA A 251 -30.47 46.37 0.55
N GLU A 252 -29.57 47.37 0.59
CA GLU A 252 -28.15 47.14 0.41
C GLU A 252 -27.69 46.08 1.41
N VAL A 253 -27.19 44.94 0.91
CA VAL A 253 -26.67 43.86 1.76
C VAL A 253 -25.32 44.29 2.29
N LEU A 254 -25.36 45.16 3.29
CA LEU A 254 -24.21 45.87 3.83
C LEU A 254 -23.28 44.83 4.49
N TRP A 255 -22.14 44.60 3.85
CA TRP A 255 -21.28 43.44 4.07
C TRP A 255 -20.59 43.51 5.44
N ASN A 256 -21.27 42.98 6.46
CA ASN A 256 -20.86 43.13 7.85
C ASN A 256 -19.62 42.25 8.20
N PRO A 257 -18.85 42.60 9.25
CA PRO A 257 -17.63 41.86 9.60
C PRO A 257 -17.83 40.36 9.90
N GLY A 258 -19.02 39.96 10.36
CA GLY A 258 -19.35 38.55 10.58
C GLY A 258 -19.56 37.77 9.28
N MET A 259 -20.14 38.40 8.26
CA MET A 259 -20.24 37.83 6.91
C MET A 259 -18.89 37.78 6.20
N GLN A 260 -18.06 38.84 6.32
CA GLN A 260 -16.69 38.84 5.82
C GLN A 260 -15.86 37.68 6.41
N THR A 261 -15.91 37.48 7.74
CA THR A 261 -15.18 36.40 8.42
C THR A 261 -15.64 35.02 7.93
N LYS A 262 -16.96 34.77 7.87
CA LYS A 262 -17.51 33.52 7.34
C LYS A 262 -17.13 33.27 5.88
N PHE A 263 -17.04 34.32 5.06
CA PHE A 263 -16.61 34.18 3.67
C PHE A 263 -15.10 33.89 3.57
N GLU A 264 -14.25 34.57 4.36
CA GLU A 264 -12.82 34.25 4.48
C GLU A 264 -12.60 32.79 4.87
N GLU A 265 -13.38 32.27 5.83
CA GLU A 265 -13.38 30.86 6.23
C GLU A 265 -13.78 29.92 5.07
N GLN A 266 -14.82 30.24 4.29
CA GLN A 266 -15.21 29.42 3.13
C GLN A 266 -14.19 29.47 1.99
N VAL A 267 -13.53 30.62 1.74
CA VAL A 267 -12.44 30.73 0.77
C VAL A 267 -11.23 29.89 1.21
N ALA A 268 -10.90 29.89 2.51
CA ALA A 268 -9.87 29.01 3.07
C ALA A 268 -10.24 27.53 2.95
N ARG A 269 -11.50 27.15 3.25
CA ARG A 269 -12.01 25.78 3.07
C ARG A 269 -11.93 25.33 1.62
N LEU A 270 -12.38 26.15 0.66
CA LEU A 270 -12.30 25.87 -0.77
C LEU A 270 -10.84 25.73 -1.25
N THR A 271 -9.95 26.61 -0.78
CA THR A 271 -8.51 26.54 -1.10
C THR A 271 -7.90 25.22 -0.63
N ALA A 272 -8.28 24.73 0.55
CA ALA A 272 -7.77 23.47 1.10
C ALA A 272 -8.43 22.24 0.46
N SER A 273 -9.76 22.21 0.31
CA SER A 273 -10.49 21.04 -0.18
C SER A 273 -10.24 20.75 -1.67
N ALA A 274 -10.14 21.81 -2.50
CA ALA A 274 -9.80 21.70 -3.92
C ALA A 274 -8.28 21.84 -4.21
N ASN A 275 -7.43 21.82 -3.18
CA ASN A 275 -5.96 21.94 -3.24
C ASN A 275 -5.44 23.15 -4.04
N LEU A 276 -6.22 24.23 -4.19
CA LEU A 276 -5.93 25.33 -5.11
C LEU A 276 -4.56 25.99 -4.85
N PRO A 277 -3.83 26.44 -5.89
CA PRO A 277 -2.59 27.21 -5.72
C PRO A 277 -2.91 28.50 -4.95
N LEU A 278 -2.19 28.78 -3.87
CA LEU A 278 -2.50 29.88 -2.93
C LEU A 278 -2.58 31.30 -3.55
N SER A 279 -2.11 31.48 -4.78
CA SER A 279 -2.24 32.71 -5.57
C SER A 279 -3.58 32.85 -6.32
N TRP A 280 -4.48 31.86 -6.27
CA TRP A 280 -5.76 31.91 -6.99
C TRP A 280 -6.64 33.09 -6.53
N VAL A 281 -6.59 33.43 -5.24
CA VAL A 281 -7.28 34.59 -4.66
C VAL A 281 -6.69 35.95 -5.08
N ASP A 282 -5.47 35.96 -5.63
CA ASP A 282 -4.81 37.14 -6.19
C ASP A 282 -5.06 37.24 -7.73
N ASN A 283 -5.85 36.34 -8.33
CA ASN A 283 -6.07 36.31 -9.79
C ASN A 283 -7.04 37.41 -10.27
N PRO A 284 -6.75 38.15 -11.37
CA PRO A 284 -7.59 39.24 -11.86
C PRO A 284 -9.05 38.87 -12.16
N GLU A 285 -9.33 37.72 -12.78
CA GLU A 285 -10.72 37.34 -13.13
C GLU A 285 -11.49 36.83 -11.90
N TRP A 286 -10.81 36.28 -10.88
CA TRP A 286 -11.43 36.02 -9.58
C TRP A 286 -11.78 37.34 -8.86
N LEU A 287 -10.87 38.31 -8.87
CA LEU A 287 -11.12 39.64 -8.28
C LEU A 287 -12.27 40.37 -9.00
N ARG A 288 -12.36 40.22 -10.33
CA ARG A 288 -13.45 40.76 -11.16
C ARG A 288 -14.79 40.06 -10.90
N LEU A 289 -14.79 38.73 -10.73
CA LEU A 289 -15.97 37.97 -10.32
C LEU A 289 -16.46 38.44 -8.94
N VAL A 290 -15.53 38.65 -8.01
CA VAL A 290 -15.79 39.25 -6.69
C VAL A 290 -16.43 40.64 -6.81
N GLU A 291 -15.86 41.52 -7.63
CA GLU A 291 -16.35 42.89 -7.82
C GLU A 291 -17.77 42.93 -8.42
N ILE A 292 -18.05 42.09 -9.43
CA ILE A 292 -19.34 42.06 -10.13
C ILE A 292 -20.45 41.44 -9.27
N PHE A 293 -20.20 40.30 -8.62
CA PHE A 293 -21.24 39.49 -7.98
C PHE A 293 -21.32 39.64 -6.45
N MET A 294 -20.29 40.22 -5.81
CA MET A 294 -20.22 40.38 -4.36
C MET A 294 -19.75 41.79 -3.97
N PRO A 295 -20.48 42.86 -4.39
CA PRO A 295 -20.08 44.23 -4.12
C PRO A 295 -19.93 44.49 -2.61
N GLY A 296 -18.77 45.03 -2.22
CA GLY A 296 -18.41 45.29 -0.82
C GLY A 296 -17.62 44.16 -0.12
N PHE A 297 -17.60 42.94 -0.67
CA PHE A 297 -16.68 41.89 -0.22
C PHE A 297 -15.21 42.29 -0.50
N ARG A 298 -14.29 41.87 0.38
CA ARG A 298 -12.84 42.04 0.16
C ARG A 298 -12.18 40.67 0.07
N SER A 299 -11.69 40.33 -1.12
CA SER A 299 -10.97 39.06 -1.37
C SER A 299 -9.72 38.95 -0.46
N PRO A 300 -9.54 37.85 0.30
CA PRO A 300 -8.37 37.68 1.15
C PRO A 300 -7.16 37.36 0.28
N SER A 301 -6.14 38.24 0.31
CA SER A 301 -4.87 37.97 -0.41
C SER A 301 -4.20 36.66 0.03
N ARG A 302 -3.35 36.10 -0.84
CA ARG A 302 -2.48 34.94 -0.54
C ARG A 302 -1.73 35.07 0.80
N LYS A 303 -1.29 36.28 1.14
CA LYS A 303 -0.63 36.56 2.43
C LYS A 303 -1.61 36.40 3.59
N MET A 304 -2.82 36.93 3.48
CA MET A 304 -3.85 36.82 4.52
C MET A 304 -4.30 35.37 4.76
N LEU A 305 -4.45 34.57 3.68
CA LEU A 305 -4.71 33.13 3.80
C LEU A 305 -3.61 32.41 4.59
N THR A 306 -2.35 32.63 4.22
CA THR A 306 -1.20 31.90 4.80
C THR A 306 -0.78 32.36 6.18
N THR A 307 -0.83 33.67 6.49
CA THR A 307 -0.35 34.21 7.78
C THR A 307 -1.45 34.44 8.82
N LYS A 308 -2.73 34.26 8.47
CA LYS A 308 -3.86 34.49 9.38
C LYS A 308 -4.96 33.44 9.26
N ILE A 309 -5.67 33.39 8.13
CA ILE A 309 -6.97 32.69 8.07
C ILE A 309 -6.79 31.17 8.23
N ILE A 310 -5.95 30.53 7.40
CA ILE A 310 -5.75 29.08 7.47
C ILE A 310 -5.12 28.66 8.82
N PRO A 311 -4.07 29.34 9.35
CA PRO A 311 -3.58 29.08 10.71
C PRO A 311 -4.67 29.19 11.79
N GLN A 312 -5.50 30.24 11.78
CA GLN A 312 -6.55 30.42 12.79
C GLN A 312 -7.60 29.30 12.76
N MET A 313 -7.99 28.84 11.58
CA MET A 313 -8.91 27.69 11.46
C MET A 313 -8.28 26.38 11.97
N VAL A 314 -7.00 26.15 11.65
CA VAL A 314 -6.26 24.97 12.14
C VAL A 314 -6.07 25.02 13.66
N ASP A 315 -5.77 26.17 14.23
CA ASP A 315 -5.60 26.32 15.68
C ASP A 315 -6.93 26.20 16.46
N GLN A 316 -8.05 26.65 15.91
CA GLN A 316 -9.40 26.34 16.43
C GLN A 316 -9.63 24.81 16.46
N THR A 317 -9.30 24.11 15.38
CA THR A 317 -9.45 22.64 15.31
C THR A 317 -8.54 21.94 16.31
N ARG A 318 -7.28 22.37 16.43
CA ARG A 318 -6.31 21.88 17.41
C ARG A 318 -6.70 22.21 18.86
N SER A 319 -7.51 23.24 19.11
CA SER A 319 -8.10 23.43 20.45
C SER A 319 -9.18 22.38 20.73
N THR A 320 -10.09 22.08 19.79
CA THR A 320 -11.07 20.98 19.98
C THR A 320 -10.41 19.60 20.11
N LEU A 321 -9.22 19.41 19.54
CA LEU A 321 -8.44 18.17 19.72
C LEU A 321 -8.05 17.96 21.19
N LYS A 322 -7.82 19.03 21.95
CA LYS A 322 -7.53 18.94 23.40
C LYS A 322 -8.68 18.28 24.15
N ASP A 323 -9.90 18.74 23.91
CA ASP A 323 -11.09 18.25 24.61
C ASP A 323 -11.45 16.81 24.20
N LYS A 324 -11.02 16.38 23.00
CA LYS A 324 -11.16 15.01 22.49
C LYS A 324 -10.09 14.05 23.01
N VAL A 325 -8.87 14.52 23.26
CA VAL A 325 -7.75 13.73 23.82
C VAL A 325 -7.87 13.59 25.34
N ALA A 326 -8.38 14.62 26.03
CA ALA A 326 -8.46 14.66 27.49
C ALA A 326 -9.23 13.46 28.07
N GLY A 327 -8.59 12.73 28.99
CA GLY A 327 -9.15 11.53 29.63
C GLY A 327 -9.17 10.27 28.75
N ASN A 328 -8.94 10.38 27.44
CA ASN A 328 -9.02 9.26 26.51
C ASN A 328 -7.67 8.54 26.33
N ALA A 329 -7.76 7.25 26.02
CA ALA A 329 -6.66 6.45 25.53
C ALA A 329 -6.44 6.71 24.03
N VAL A 330 -5.19 6.94 23.61
CA VAL A 330 -4.86 7.24 22.21
C VAL A 330 -3.82 6.27 21.64
N THR A 331 -3.97 5.90 20.37
CA THR A 331 -2.87 5.31 19.58
C THR A 331 -2.15 6.44 18.86
N MET A 332 -0.85 6.61 19.11
CA MET A 332 0.00 7.52 18.35
C MET A 332 0.59 6.79 17.13
N GLN A 333 0.45 7.37 15.95
CA GLN A 333 0.95 6.87 14.68
C GLN A 333 2.03 7.84 14.17
N LEU A 334 3.21 7.32 13.80
CA LEU A 334 4.24 8.11 13.13
C LEU A 334 4.72 7.43 11.85
N ASP A 335 5.11 8.24 10.89
CA ASP A 335 5.67 7.81 9.61
C ASP A 335 6.51 8.94 9.00
N GLY A 336 7.36 8.62 8.02
CA GLY A 336 8.31 9.55 7.40
C GLY A 336 8.06 9.76 5.91
N TRP A 337 8.25 11.00 5.43
CA TRP A 337 8.10 11.34 4.01
C TRP A 337 9.13 12.36 3.56
N THR A 338 9.68 12.18 2.36
CA THR A 338 10.60 13.14 1.75
C THR A 338 9.98 13.72 0.48
N GLY A 339 9.80 15.04 0.46
CA GLY A 339 9.19 15.75 -0.65
C GLY A 339 10.10 15.92 -1.87
N VAL A 340 9.53 16.30 -3.01
CA VAL A 340 10.26 16.63 -4.25
C VAL A 340 11.14 17.90 -4.12
N ASN A 341 11.03 18.61 -3.00
CA ASN A 341 11.88 19.72 -2.58
C ASN A 341 13.01 19.28 -1.61
N PHE A 342 13.18 17.97 -1.39
CA PHE A 342 14.13 17.35 -0.46
C PHE A 342 13.91 17.67 1.04
N VAL A 343 12.74 18.20 1.41
CA VAL A 343 12.33 18.34 2.82
C VAL A 343 11.87 16.98 3.34
N HIS A 344 12.45 16.51 4.46
CA HIS A 344 12.05 15.30 5.15
C HIS A 344 11.15 15.63 6.36
N LEU A 345 9.94 15.09 6.38
CA LEU A 345 8.91 15.35 7.37
C LEU A 345 8.50 14.07 8.09
N VAL A 346 8.39 14.13 9.41
CA VAL A 346 7.79 13.07 10.24
C VAL A 346 6.39 13.50 10.64
N ALA A 347 5.37 12.81 10.15
CA ALA A 347 3.98 13.06 10.56
C ALA A 347 3.70 12.37 11.91
N ILE A 348 2.94 13.03 12.78
CA ILE A 348 2.48 12.47 14.04
C ILE A 348 0.95 12.61 14.12
N MET A 349 0.26 11.48 14.13
CA MET A 349 -1.20 11.41 14.15
C MET A 349 -1.70 10.62 15.36
N LEU A 350 -2.93 10.89 15.79
CA LEU A 350 -3.61 10.25 16.91
C LEU A 350 -4.88 9.57 16.43
N THR A 351 -5.03 8.28 16.75
CA THR A 351 -6.30 7.55 16.60
C THR A 351 -6.97 7.42 17.97
N ILE A 352 -8.20 7.89 18.05
CA ILE A 352 -9.01 8.00 19.28
C ILE A 352 -10.45 7.61 18.95
N SER A 353 -10.98 6.55 19.56
CA SER A 353 -12.36 6.07 19.34
C SER A 353 -12.76 6.00 17.86
N CYS A 354 -11.91 5.38 17.05
CA CYS A 354 -12.03 5.26 15.59
C CYS A 354 -12.20 6.60 14.85
N LYS A 355 -11.49 7.64 15.30
CA LYS A 355 -11.33 8.94 14.63
C LYS A 355 -9.85 9.33 14.61
N LEU A 356 -9.42 9.95 13.51
CA LEU A 356 -8.02 10.28 13.23
C LEU A 356 -7.79 11.79 13.31
N TYR A 357 -6.71 12.20 13.96
CA TYR A 357 -6.32 13.60 14.11
C TYR A 357 -4.81 13.79 13.87
N THR A 358 -4.41 14.86 13.19
CA THR A 358 -3.01 15.28 13.17
C THR A 358 -2.67 15.95 14.51
N LEU A 359 -1.58 15.52 15.17
CA LEU A 359 -1.05 16.22 16.34
C LEU A 359 -0.08 17.32 15.91
N GLN A 360 0.91 16.94 15.10
CA GLN A 360 1.93 17.81 14.53
C GLN A 360 2.64 17.12 13.37
N VAL A 361 3.44 17.88 12.62
CA VAL A 361 4.36 17.37 11.61
C VAL A 361 5.71 18.02 11.87
N HIS A 362 6.73 17.20 12.13
CA HIS A 362 8.08 17.63 12.46
C HIS A 362 8.94 17.71 11.20
N ASP A 363 9.82 18.71 11.12
CA ASP A 363 10.76 18.88 10.01
C ASP A 363 12.14 18.34 10.41
N ALA A 364 12.44 17.13 9.92
CA ALA A 364 13.67 16.39 10.19
C ALA A 364 14.74 16.63 9.11
N SER A 365 14.56 17.58 8.19
CA SER A 365 15.47 17.81 7.05
C SER A 365 16.91 18.18 7.42
N ALA A 366 17.10 18.72 8.63
CA ALA A 366 18.42 19.10 9.17
C ALA A 366 18.96 18.11 10.21
N GLU A 367 18.15 17.13 10.62
CA GLU A 367 18.51 16.13 11.63
C GLU A 367 19.32 15.00 10.97
N ARG A 368 20.15 14.30 11.74
CA ARG A 368 20.85 13.13 11.24
C ARG A 368 20.00 11.91 11.57
N SER A 369 19.46 11.27 10.55
CA SER A 369 18.75 9.98 10.65
C SER A 369 19.49 9.03 11.61
N ARG A 370 18.93 8.91 12.83
CA ARG A 370 19.47 8.23 14.01
C ARG A 370 18.33 7.94 14.97
N ALA A 371 18.34 6.73 15.54
CA ALA A 371 17.41 6.32 16.58
C ALA A 371 17.33 7.32 17.75
N ASP A 372 18.46 7.88 18.18
CA ASP A 372 18.55 8.81 19.31
C ASP A 372 17.94 10.20 19.01
N GLU A 373 17.69 10.52 17.74
CA GLU A 373 16.99 11.74 17.31
C GLU A 373 15.49 11.43 17.15
N PHE A 374 15.14 10.30 16.52
CA PHE A 374 13.75 9.82 16.44
C PHE A 374 13.11 9.53 17.81
N LEU A 375 13.87 9.01 18.78
CA LEU A 375 13.41 8.79 20.16
C LEU A 375 12.98 10.11 20.84
N LYS A 376 13.65 11.23 20.56
CA LYS A 376 13.25 12.55 21.10
C LYS A 376 11.94 13.04 20.49
N ILE A 377 11.71 12.74 19.21
CA ILE A 377 10.43 13.04 18.54
C ILE A 377 9.29 12.24 19.19
N LEU A 378 9.52 10.93 19.44
CA LEU A 378 8.57 10.07 20.17
C LEU A 378 8.30 10.60 21.59
N GLU A 379 9.34 10.84 22.39
CA GLU A 379 9.22 11.31 23.77
C GLU A 379 8.53 12.68 23.84
N GLY A 380 8.93 13.65 23.01
CA GLY A 380 8.30 14.97 22.96
C GLY A 380 6.83 14.95 22.53
N ALA A 381 6.43 14.01 21.66
CA ALA A 381 5.04 13.80 21.29
C ALA A 381 4.23 13.15 22.42
N ILE A 382 4.78 12.14 23.11
CA ILE A 382 4.16 11.52 24.30
C ILE A 382 3.97 12.57 25.40
N GLU A 383 5.01 13.35 25.73
CA GLU A 383 4.92 14.44 26.70
C GLU A 383 3.86 15.47 26.32
N THR A 384 3.73 15.79 25.03
CA THR A 384 2.69 16.69 24.54
C THR A 384 1.30 16.12 24.82
N ILE A 385 1.05 14.87 24.46
CA ILE A 385 -0.24 14.19 24.67
C ILE A 385 -0.59 14.15 26.17
N GLU A 386 0.33 13.68 27.02
CA GLU A 386 0.09 13.45 28.44
C GLU A 386 0.05 14.76 29.25
N LYS A 387 1.01 15.67 29.03
CA LYS A 387 1.13 16.91 29.83
C LYS A 387 0.22 18.03 29.35
N LYS A 388 0.10 18.26 28.03
CA LYS A 388 -0.68 19.39 27.44
C LYS A 388 -2.11 18.99 27.06
N TYR A 389 -2.31 17.82 26.45
CA TYR A 389 -3.63 17.36 25.98
C TYR A 389 -4.39 16.46 26.98
N LYS A 390 -3.72 15.96 28.04
CA LYS A 390 -4.30 15.15 29.14
C LYS A 390 -4.90 13.80 28.70
N GLY A 391 -4.39 13.21 27.62
CA GLY A 391 -4.71 11.82 27.24
C GLY A 391 -3.70 10.82 27.81
N LYS A 392 -4.02 9.52 27.77
CA LYS A 392 -3.04 8.44 28.00
C LYS A 392 -2.58 7.91 26.65
N VAL A 393 -1.27 7.85 26.39
CA VAL A 393 -0.74 7.10 25.24
C VAL A 393 -0.90 5.61 25.56
N ALA A 394 -1.71 4.92 24.76
CA ALA A 394 -1.96 3.48 24.89
C ALA A 394 -1.01 2.66 24.03
N ALA A 395 -0.77 3.15 22.80
CA ALA A 395 0.06 2.49 21.82
C ALA A 395 0.82 3.48 20.93
N VAL A 396 1.93 3.02 20.37
CA VAL A 396 2.78 3.76 19.43
C VAL A 396 3.05 2.87 18.21
N VAL A 397 2.66 3.32 17.03
CA VAL A 397 2.86 2.60 15.76
C VAL A 397 3.82 3.39 14.88
N THR A 398 4.85 2.71 14.37
CA THR A 398 5.87 3.29 13.48
C THR A 398 6.24 2.33 12.35
N ASP A 399 6.90 2.84 11.32
CA ASP A 399 7.49 2.02 10.25
C ASP A 399 8.55 1.03 10.79
N ALA A 400 9.01 0.10 9.95
CA ALA A 400 9.94 -0.94 10.37
C ALA A 400 11.44 -0.60 10.22
N SER A 401 11.81 0.62 9.82
CA SER A 401 13.20 1.04 9.59
C SER A 401 14.11 0.82 10.80
N GLY A 402 15.40 0.59 10.57
CA GLY A 402 16.36 0.22 11.62
C GLY A 402 16.49 1.25 12.74
N GLU A 403 16.43 2.54 12.40
CA GLU A 403 16.43 3.64 13.38
C GLU A 403 15.18 3.64 14.25
N CYS A 404 14.01 3.42 13.65
CA CYS A 404 12.76 3.21 14.37
C CYS A 404 12.83 1.97 15.27
N GLN A 405 13.49 0.87 14.86
CA GLN A 405 13.58 -0.34 15.71
C GLN A 405 14.35 -0.09 17.01
N LYS A 406 15.54 0.52 16.95
CA LYS A 406 16.28 0.85 18.18
C LYS A 406 15.48 1.85 19.04
N ALA A 407 14.94 2.91 18.44
CA ALA A 407 14.14 3.90 19.18
C ALA A 407 12.90 3.27 19.85
N LYS A 408 12.27 2.26 19.23
CA LYS A 408 11.19 1.48 19.83
C LYS A 408 11.65 0.64 21.02
N LYS A 409 12.78 -0.05 20.91
CA LYS A 409 13.37 -0.83 22.03
C LYS A 409 13.67 0.09 23.23
N ASP A 410 14.33 1.21 22.96
CA ASP A 410 14.65 2.23 23.98
C ASP A 410 13.38 2.83 24.62
N LEU A 411 12.31 3.04 23.83
CA LEU A 411 11.01 3.49 24.35
C LEU A 411 10.33 2.44 25.23
N VAL A 412 10.28 1.16 24.81
CA VAL A 412 9.68 0.08 25.61
C VAL A 412 10.41 -0.10 26.95
N ALA A 413 11.74 0.03 26.97
CA ALA A 413 12.52 -0.04 28.20
C ALA A 413 12.22 1.11 29.18
N LYS A 414 11.83 2.30 28.68
CA LYS A 414 11.45 3.47 29.50
C LYS A 414 9.96 3.52 29.86
N ARG A 415 9.09 3.02 28.98
CA ARG A 415 7.63 3.09 29.04
C ARG A 415 7.01 1.73 28.68
N PRO A 416 7.18 0.70 29.54
CA PRO A 416 6.60 -0.62 29.31
C PRO A 416 5.05 -0.62 29.35
N ASP A 417 4.45 0.46 29.85
CA ASP A 417 3.00 0.68 29.85
C ASP A 417 2.42 1.05 28.48
N ILE A 418 3.27 1.43 27.51
CA ILE A 418 2.90 1.74 26.13
C ILE A 418 3.10 0.52 25.23
N ILE A 419 2.06 0.15 24.48
CA ILE A 419 2.14 -0.93 23.48
C ILE A 419 2.83 -0.39 22.22
N VAL A 420 4.08 -0.78 22.00
CA VAL A 420 4.89 -0.31 20.87
C VAL A 420 4.86 -1.32 19.72
N LEU A 421 4.50 -0.86 18.51
CA LEU A 421 4.16 -1.72 17.37
C LEU A 421 4.91 -1.34 16.10
N ASN A 422 5.20 -2.36 15.29
CA ASN A 422 5.47 -2.20 13.87
C ASN A 422 4.17 -1.95 13.11
N CYS A 423 4.18 -1.03 12.14
CA CYS A 423 3.07 -0.84 11.21
C CYS A 423 2.83 -2.13 10.41
N PHE A 424 1.68 -2.78 10.60
CA PHE A 424 1.41 -4.07 9.94
C PHE A 424 1.21 -3.94 8.43
N ALA A 425 0.76 -2.78 7.92
CA ALA A 425 0.74 -2.52 6.48
C ALA A 425 2.15 -2.57 5.87
N HIS A 426 3.14 -2.01 6.57
CA HIS A 426 4.55 -2.13 6.22
C HIS A 426 5.05 -3.58 6.32
N GLN A 427 4.60 -4.35 7.33
CA GLN A 427 4.94 -5.78 7.43
C GLN A 427 4.48 -6.61 6.23
N ILE A 428 3.26 -6.38 5.71
CA ILE A 428 2.79 -7.04 4.47
C ILE A 428 3.66 -6.64 3.27
N ASN A 429 4.07 -5.38 3.15
CA ASN A 429 4.98 -4.93 2.08
C ASN A 429 6.34 -5.66 2.15
N LEU A 430 6.91 -5.85 3.35
CA LEU A 430 8.14 -6.61 3.52
C LEU A 430 7.96 -8.11 3.25
N ILE A 431 6.77 -8.70 3.52
CA ILE A 431 6.46 -10.09 3.14
C ILE A 431 6.52 -10.27 1.61
N VAL A 432 5.99 -9.30 0.85
CA VAL A 432 6.10 -9.28 -0.61
C VAL A 432 7.56 -9.13 -1.06
N GLY A 433 8.35 -8.29 -0.39
CA GLY A 433 9.79 -8.17 -0.63
C GLY A 433 10.55 -9.49 -0.43
N ASP A 434 10.27 -10.21 0.66
CA ASP A 434 10.88 -11.50 0.99
C ASP A 434 10.46 -12.62 0.02
N TYR A 435 9.19 -12.63 -0.40
CA TYR A 435 8.70 -13.49 -1.47
C TYR A 435 9.46 -13.26 -2.79
N PHE A 436 9.60 -12.00 -3.22
CA PHE A 436 10.41 -11.66 -4.41
C PHE A 436 11.92 -11.88 -4.22
N ASN A 437 12.43 -11.99 -2.99
CA ASN A 437 13.82 -12.41 -2.72
C ASN A 437 14.04 -13.92 -2.92
N ARG A 438 13.01 -14.75 -2.72
CA ARG A 438 13.09 -16.23 -2.90
C ARG A 438 12.67 -16.70 -4.30
N LEU A 439 11.84 -15.94 -5.01
CA LEU A 439 11.37 -16.29 -6.37
C LEU A 439 12.50 -16.46 -7.40
N PRO A 440 12.35 -17.38 -8.37
CA PRO A 440 13.19 -17.44 -9.57
C PRO A 440 13.17 -16.14 -10.39
N GLN A 441 14.31 -15.79 -11.00
CA GLN A 441 14.49 -14.58 -11.80
C GLN A 441 13.46 -14.45 -12.95
N SER A 442 12.96 -15.56 -13.51
CA SER A 442 11.93 -15.57 -14.55
C SER A 442 10.64 -14.86 -14.14
N TYR A 443 10.26 -14.86 -12.86
CA TYR A 443 9.11 -14.09 -12.37
C TYR A 443 9.40 -12.58 -12.33
N ILE A 444 10.64 -12.16 -12.04
CA ILE A 444 11.05 -10.76 -12.13
C ILE A 444 11.05 -10.31 -13.60
N ASP A 445 11.63 -11.10 -14.49
CA ASP A 445 11.65 -10.85 -15.93
C ASP A 445 10.22 -10.77 -16.50
N CYS A 446 9.30 -11.60 -16.00
CA CYS A 446 7.87 -11.54 -16.31
C CYS A 446 7.22 -10.22 -15.86
N THR A 447 7.58 -9.66 -14.70
CA THR A 447 7.04 -8.37 -14.25
C THR A 447 7.53 -7.18 -15.07
N ASP A 448 8.77 -7.24 -15.55
CA ASP A 448 9.31 -6.22 -16.46
C ASP A 448 8.61 -6.32 -17.82
N LYS A 449 8.46 -7.52 -18.41
CA LYS A 449 7.63 -7.76 -19.61
C LYS A 449 6.21 -7.19 -19.47
N ALA A 450 5.54 -7.49 -18.36
CA ALA A 450 4.17 -7.04 -18.12
C ALA A 450 4.07 -5.51 -17.98
N SER A 451 4.98 -4.89 -17.21
CA SER A 451 5.03 -3.43 -17.03
C SER A 451 5.32 -2.69 -18.34
N GLU A 452 6.20 -3.25 -19.18
CA GLU A 452 6.52 -2.73 -20.51
C GLU A 452 5.33 -2.81 -21.47
N LEU A 453 4.68 -3.99 -21.54
CA LEU A 453 3.48 -4.22 -22.35
C LEU A 453 2.32 -3.31 -21.94
N ILE A 454 2.08 -3.13 -20.63
CA ILE A 454 1.07 -2.20 -20.11
C ILE A 454 1.34 -0.75 -20.55
N SER A 455 2.61 -0.31 -20.47
CA SER A 455 2.99 1.05 -20.88
C SER A 455 2.85 1.25 -22.40
N TRP A 456 3.20 0.24 -23.20
CA TRP A 456 3.04 0.27 -24.65
C TRP A 456 1.56 0.27 -25.08
N VAL A 457 0.72 -0.63 -24.54
CA VAL A 457 -0.73 -0.65 -24.85
C VAL A 457 -1.38 0.70 -24.52
N ARG A 458 -1.03 1.31 -23.37
CA ARG A 458 -1.54 2.65 -23.02
C ARG A 458 -1.01 3.78 -23.90
N SER A 459 0.10 3.60 -24.61
CA SER A 459 0.59 4.58 -25.61
C SER A 459 -0.19 4.55 -26.94
N LYS A 460 -1.09 3.57 -27.14
CA LYS A 460 -1.78 3.34 -28.41
C LYS A 460 -3.28 3.57 -28.27
N THR A 461 -3.70 4.81 -28.54
CA THR A 461 -5.11 5.24 -28.54
C THR A 461 -6.04 4.35 -29.37
N ARG A 462 -5.58 3.84 -30.52
CA ARG A 462 -6.33 2.86 -31.34
C ARG A 462 -6.57 1.54 -30.60
N ILE A 463 -5.56 0.96 -29.93
CA ILE A 463 -5.73 -0.27 -29.13
C ILE A 463 -6.72 -0.02 -27.97
N LEU A 464 -6.58 1.11 -27.27
CA LEU A 464 -7.54 1.53 -26.23
C LEU A 464 -8.95 1.81 -26.78
N GLY A 465 -9.09 2.12 -28.06
CA GLY A 465 -10.37 2.20 -28.78
C GLY A 465 -11.02 0.83 -28.94
N GLU A 466 -10.31 -0.13 -29.52
CA GLU A 466 -10.81 -1.49 -29.74
C GLU A 466 -11.13 -2.23 -28.42
N LEU A 467 -10.29 -2.07 -27.39
CA LEU A 467 -10.56 -2.60 -26.05
C LEU A 467 -11.87 -2.05 -25.45
N ARG A 468 -12.17 -0.76 -25.67
CA ARG A 468 -13.45 -0.15 -25.23
C ARG A 468 -14.64 -0.67 -26.03
N LYS A 469 -14.52 -0.88 -27.35
CA LYS A 469 -15.57 -1.53 -28.16
C LYS A 469 -15.89 -2.94 -27.66
N MET A 470 -14.86 -3.69 -27.27
CA MET A 470 -14.98 -5.03 -26.66
C MET A 470 -15.39 -5.01 -25.18
N LYS A 471 -15.68 -3.84 -24.60
CA LYS A 471 -16.08 -3.64 -23.19
C LYS A 471 -15.05 -4.13 -22.16
N CYS A 472 -13.77 -4.19 -22.53
CA CYS A 472 -12.68 -4.49 -21.60
C CYS A 472 -12.51 -3.35 -20.58
N LYS A 473 -12.13 -3.68 -19.34
CA LYS A 473 -11.76 -2.67 -18.33
C LYS A 473 -10.49 -1.93 -18.77
N THR A 474 -10.42 -0.62 -18.53
CA THR A 474 -9.24 0.19 -18.86
C THR A 474 -8.00 -0.30 -18.13
N ILE A 475 -7.02 -0.84 -18.85
CA ILE A 475 -5.70 -1.21 -18.31
C ILE A 475 -5.04 0.07 -17.75
N THR A 476 -4.64 0.05 -16.49
CA THR A 476 -3.97 1.16 -15.79
C THR A 476 -2.46 1.05 -15.83
N ARG A 477 -1.76 2.19 -15.91
CA ARG A 477 -0.37 2.29 -15.45
C ARG A 477 -0.39 2.19 -13.93
N PRO A 478 0.43 1.32 -13.31
CA PRO A 478 0.47 1.20 -11.86
C PRO A 478 1.16 2.43 -11.24
N VAL A 479 0.59 2.97 -10.16
CA VAL A 479 1.25 4.01 -9.36
C VAL A 479 2.37 3.36 -8.57
N LEU A 480 3.61 3.75 -8.87
CA LEU A 480 4.83 3.09 -8.40
C LEU A 480 4.93 2.94 -6.88
N THR A 481 4.31 3.82 -6.08
CA THR A 481 4.49 3.84 -4.62
C THR A 481 3.83 2.67 -3.88
N ARG A 482 2.93 1.90 -4.50
CA ARG A 482 2.28 0.73 -3.87
C ARG A 482 2.19 -0.46 -4.83
N TRP A 483 2.76 -1.59 -4.44
CA TRP A 483 2.77 -2.83 -5.24
C TRP A 483 1.36 -3.38 -5.51
N SER A 484 0.35 -3.04 -4.69
CA SER A 484 -1.06 -3.38 -4.93
C SER A 484 -1.62 -2.71 -6.20
N ALA A 485 -1.08 -1.56 -6.62
CA ALA A 485 -1.42 -0.98 -7.92
C ALA A 485 -0.91 -1.84 -9.09
N HIS A 486 0.27 -2.45 -8.96
CA HIS A 486 0.80 -3.40 -9.95
C HIS A 486 -0.06 -4.68 -10.00
N LEU A 487 -0.53 -5.20 -8.87
CA LEU A 487 -1.48 -6.32 -8.83
C LEU A 487 -2.79 -6.00 -9.58
N ASN A 488 -3.35 -4.79 -9.42
CA ASN A 488 -4.52 -4.33 -10.18
C ASN A 488 -4.20 -4.26 -11.68
N SER A 489 -3.11 -3.59 -12.08
CA SER A 489 -2.69 -3.49 -13.49
C SER A 489 -2.43 -4.85 -14.14
N TYR A 490 -1.79 -5.80 -13.45
CA TYR A 490 -1.59 -7.16 -13.95
C TYR A 490 -2.90 -7.96 -14.04
N THR A 491 -3.84 -7.76 -13.11
CA THR A 491 -5.19 -8.34 -13.21
C THR A 491 -5.94 -7.78 -14.42
N ARG A 492 -5.97 -6.44 -14.61
CA ARG A 492 -6.62 -5.82 -15.80
C ARG A 492 -5.95 -6.23 -17.12
N LEU A 493 -4.64 -6.53 -17.12
CA LEU A 493 -3.93 -7.09 -18.28
C LEU A 493 -4.37 -8.54 -18.59
N LEU A 494 -4.52 -9.39 -17.56
CA LEU A 494 -5.06 -10.75 -17.71
C LEU A 494 -6.52 -10.73 -18.19
N ASP A 495 -7.39 -9.90 -17.59
CA ASP A 495 -8.78 -9.67 -18.04
C ASP A 495 -8.84 -9.28 -19.53
N SER A 496 -7.81 -8.56 -20.02
CA SER A 496 -7.72 -8.08 -21.41
C SER A 496 -7.00 -9.03 -22.38
N ARG A 497 -6.46 -10.16 -21.90
CA ARG A 497 -5.61 -11.08 -22.69
C ARG A 497 -6.26 -11.49 -24.01
N THR A 498 -7.47 -12.03 -23.96
CA THR A 498 -8.20 -12.54 -25.13
C THR A 498 -8.43 -11.44 -26.18
N ALA A 499 -8.75 -10.22 -25.73
CA ALA A 499 -8.97 -9.07 -26.61
C ALA A 499 -7.67 -8.58 -27.26
N LEU A 500 -6.57 -8.50 -26.50
CA LEU A 500 -5.25 -8.11 -27.02
C LEU A 500 -4.72 -9.12 -28.05
N VAL A 501 -4.83 -10.42 -27.76
CA VAL A 501 -4.43 -11.50 -28.68
C VAL A 501 -5.32 -11.51 -29.93
N HIS A 502 -6.62 -11.25 -29.80
CA HIS A 502 -7.52 -11.12 -30.96
C HIS A 502 -7.17 -9.92 -31.86
N ILE A 503 -6.87 -8.75 -31.27
CA ILE A 503 -6.41 -7.59 -32.05
C ILE A 503 -5.08 -7.94 -32.75
N ALA A 504 -4.10 -8.53 -32.07
CA ALA A 504 -2.82 -8.91 -32.68
C ALA A 504 -2.99 -9.88 -33.86
N GLY A 505 -3.82 -10.92 -33.69
CA GLY A 505 -4.09 -11.95 -34.71
C GLY A 505 -4.98 -11.51 -35.88
N THR A 506 -5.56 -10.30 -35.81
CA THR A 506 -6.22 -9.62 -36.92
C THR A 506 -5.30 -8.56 -37.57
N ASP A 507 -4.44 -7.90 -36.79
CA ASP A 507 -3.46 -6.91 -37.26
C ASP A 507 -2.49 -7.46 -38.33
N ASP A 508 -1.98 -8.67 -38.11
CA ASP A 508 -1.05 -9.34 -39.03
C ASP A 508 -1.69 -9.65 -40.40
N LYS A 509 -3.03 -9.68 -40.47
CA LYS A 509 -3.84 -9.98 -41.68
C LYS A 509 -4.52 -8.74 -42.26
N ALA A 510 -4.37 -7.58 -41.63
CA ALA A 510 -5.02 -6.35 -42.06
C ALA A 510 -4.21 -5.62 -43.14
N ASP A 511 -4.90 -4.84 -43.98
CA ASP A 511 -4.26 -3.84 -44.83
C ASP A 511 -3.52 -2.80 -43.96
N GLU A 512 -2.43 -2.23 -44.48
CA GLU A 512 -1.55 -1.32 -43.73
C GLU A 512 -2.28 -0.07 -43.17
N LYS A 513 -3.40 0.33 -43.80
CA LYS A 513 -4.30 1.41 -43.36
C LYS A 513 -5.12 1.04 -42.10
N ASP A 514 -5.54 -0.22 -42.01
CA ASP A 514 -6.48 -0.73 -41.01
C ASP A 514 -5.79 -1.22 -39.73
N LYS A 515 -4.48 -1.48 -39.79
CA LYS A 515 -3.65 -1.89 -38.65
C LYS A 515 -3.77 -0.95 -37.45
N VAL A 516 -3.91 -1.57 -36.29
CA VAL A 516 -4.14 -1.01 -34.95
C VAL A 516 -2.86 -1.12 -34.10
N MET A 517 -2.09 -2.21 -34.23
CA MET A 517 -0.86 -2.45 -33.46
C MET A 517 0.42 -2.07 -34.23
N ILE A 518 0.67 -2.65 -35.40
CA ILE A 518 1.93 -2.54 -36.16
C ILE A 518 1.91 -1.26 -37.01
N THR A 519 1.98 -0.11 -36.33
CA THR A 519 1.81 1.24 -36.90
C THR A 519 3.01 2.16 -36.64
N GLY A 520 3.17 3.19 -37.48
CA GLY A 520 4.22 4.22 -37.34
C GLY A 520 5.57 3.86 -37.98
N SER A 521 6.64 4.47 -37.47
CA SER A 521 8.02 4.36 -37.97
C SER A 521 8.58 2.93 -37.92
N ALA A 522 9.70 2.68 -38.60
CA ALA A 522 10.39 1.38 -38.55
C ALA A 522 10.88 1.01 -37.12
N LEU A 523 11.06 1.99 -36.23
CA LEU A 523 11.30 1.75 -34.81
C LEU A 523 10.01 1.34 -34.08
N ALA A 524 8.92 2.08 -34.28
CA ALA A 524 7.61 1.77 -33.69
C ALA A 524 7.07 0.38 -34.12
N LYS A 525 7.24 0.00 -35.40
CA LYS A 525 6.85 -1.31 -35.93
C LYS A 525 7.70 -2.45 -35.36
N ARG A 526 9.01 -2.26 -35.17
CA ARG A 526 9.86 -3.22 -34.43
C ARG A 526 9.41 -3.37 -32.99
N LYS A 527 9.06 -2.27 -32.31
CA LYS A 527 8.54 -2.31 -30.94
C LYS A 527 7.19 -3.04 -30.86
N ALA A 528 6.29 -2.82 -31.81
CA ALA A 528 5.01 -3.52 -31.87
C ALA A 528 5.19 -5.03 -32.01
N ARG A 529 6.06 -5.50 -32.91
CA ARG A 529 6.38 -6.94 -33.06
C ARG A 529 6.91 -7.55 -31.75
N ALA A 530 7.87 -6.90 -31.09
CA ALA A 530 8.40 -7.37 -29.80
C ALA A 530 7.36 -7.39 -28.66
N MET A 531 6.28 -6.60 -28.75
CA MET A 531 5.15 -6.66 -27.80
C MET A 531 4.14 -7.76 -28.18
N ILE A 532 3.94 -8.03 -29.47
CA ILE A 532 3.14 -9.15 -29.96
C ILE A 532 3.80 -10.49 -29.58
N GLU A 533 5.13 -10.60 -29.68
CA GLU A 533 5.89 -11.76 -29.16
C GLU A 533 5.61 -12.05 -27.67
N ILE A 534 5.38 -11.01 -26.84
CA ILE A 534 4.97 -11.16 -25.44
C ILE A 534 3.48 -11.54 -25.30
N LEU A 535 2.61 -11.03 -26.19
CA LEU A 535 1.19 -11.44 -26.25
C LEU A 535 1.03 -12.90 -26.67
N GLU A 536 1.95 -13.45 -27.46
CA GLU A 536 1.90 -14.82 -27.95
C GLU A 536 2.61 -15.82 -27.01
N ASP A 537 3.62 -15.40 -26.24
CA ASP A 537 4.37 -16.20 -25.26
C ASP A 537 3.46 -16.84 -24.18
N PRO A 538 3.19 -18.16 -24.23
CA PRO A 538 2.31 -18.82 -23.26
C PRO A 538 2.93 -18.89 -21.87
N THR A 539 4.26 -18.92 -21.80
CA THR A 539 5.07 -18.99 -20.57
C THR A 539 5.01 -17.67 -19.79
N PHE A 540 5.00 -16.53 -20.49
CA PHE A 540 4.73 -15.21 -19.91
C PHE A 540 3.35 -15.19 -19.24
N TRP A 541 2.30 -15.57 -19.95
CA TRP A 541 0.94 -15.57 -19.40
C TRP A 541 0.78 -16.49 -18.18
N TYR A 542 1.30 -17.71 -18.25
CA TYR A 542 1.29 -18.66 -17.12
C TYR A 542 2.07 -18.12 -15.91
N SER A 543 3.21 -17.49 -16.13
CA SER A 543 4.02 -16.87 -15.05
C SER A 543 3.31 -15.66 -14.42
N LEU A 544 2.63 -14.84 -15.23
CA LEU A 544 1.86 -13.68 -14.78
C LEU A 544 0.61 -14.11 -14.00
N GLU A 545 -0.11 -15.12 -14.48
CA GLU A 545 -1.30 -15.68 -13.84
C GLU A 545 -0.96 -16.28 -12.47
N ARG A 546 0.11 -17.08 -12.37
CA ARG A 546 0.64 -17.57 -11.09
C ARG A 546 1.10 -16.45 -10.17
N LEU A 547 1.77 -15.43 -10.70
CA LEU A 547 2.19 -14.28 -9.88
C LEU A 547 0.99 -13.53 -9.30
N VAL A 548 -0.07 -13.32 -10.08
CA VAL A 548 -1.32 -12.71 -9.62
C VAL A 548 -2.03 -13.62 -8.61
N ARG A 549 -2.05 -14.95 -8.81
CA ARG A 549 -2.58 -15.92 -7.84
C ARG A 549 -1.87 -15.85 -6.49
N HIS A 550 -0.53 -15.78 -6.47
CA HIS A 550 0.24 -15.66 -5.23
C HIS A 550 0.09 -14.29 -4.54
N LEU A 551 0.06 -13.19 -5.32
CA LEU A 551 -0.03 -11.83 -4.76
C LEU A 551 -1.44 -11.43 -4.31
N ARG A 552 -2.49 -12.08 -4.84
CA ARG A 552 -3.89 -11.73 -4.59
C ARG A 552 -4.28 -11.77 -3.10
N PRO A 553 -4.08 -12.87 -2.33
CA PRO A 553 -4.41 -12.91 -0.90
C PRO A 553 -3.66 -11.84 -0.09
N LEU A 554 -2.39 -11.60 -0.43
CA LEU A 554 -1.59 -10.55 0.20
C LEU A 554 -2.15 -9.16 -0.11
N GLY A 555 -2.70 -8.92 -1.30
CA GLY A 555 -3.28 -7.64 -1.70
C GLY A 555 -4.60 -7.35 -1.01
N GLU A 556 -5.48 -8.35 -0.98
CA GLU A 556 -6.75 -8.36 -0.25
C GLU A 556 -6.55 -8.01 1.23
N ILE A 557 -5.57 -8.66 1.88
CA ILE A 557 -5.20 -8.40 3.28
C ILE A 557 -4.43 -7.09 3.47
N CYS A 558 -3.57 -6.68 2.53
CA CYS A 558 -2.88 -5.39 2.62
C CYS A 558 -3.88 -4.23 2.66
N ASN A 559 -4.91 -4.27 1.82
CA ASN A 559 -5.98 -3.27 1.79
C ASN A 559 -6.72 -3.19 3.14
N LEU A 560 -7.13 -4.34 3.70
CA LEU A 560 -7.78 -4.41 5.02
C LEU A 560 -6.89 -3.87 6.14
N ILE A 561 -5.58 -4.20 6.12
CA ILE A 561 -4.61 -3.75 7.11
C ILE A 561 -4.23 -2.26 6.93
N GLN A 562 -4.35 -1.70 5.72
CA GLN A 562 -4.16 -0.26 5.44
C GLN A 562 -5.37 0.61 5.82
N SER A 563 -6.50 0.01 6.19
CA SER A 563 -7.68 0.73 6.70
C SER A 563 -7.31 1.69 7.84
N ALA A 564 -7.93 2.87 7.87
CA ALA A 564 -7.67 3.90 8.89
C ALA A 564 -7.76 3.38 10.33
N PHE A 565 -8.64 2.40 10.56
CA PHE A 565 -8.94 1.83 11.86
C PHE A 565 -8.76 0.30 11.87
N CYS A 566 -7.72 -0.20 11.18
CA CYS A 566 -7.29 -1.59 11.35
C CYS A 566 -6.91 -1.85 12.81
N ARG A 567 -7.55 -2.84 13.44
CA ARG A 567 -7.40 -3.22 14.85
C ARG A 567 -6.45 -4.41 15.02
N LEU A 568 -5.99 -4.63 16.25
CA LEU A 568 -5.11 -5.75 16.60
C LEU A 568 -5.74 -7.14 16.34
N ASP A 569 -7.04 -7.31 16.60
CA ASP A 569 -7.76 -8.56 16.30
C ASP A 569 -7.85 -8.80 14.78
N THR A 570 -8.11 -7.75 14.00
CA THR A 570 -8.11 -7.80 12.53
C THR A 570 -6.76 -8.25 11.96
N VAL A 571 -5.64 -7.82 12.55
CA VAL A 571 -4.30 -8.23 12.11
C VAL A 571 -4.06 -9.71 12.33
N ILE A 572 -4.27 -10.25 13.53
CA ILE A 572 -3.97 -11.67 13.80
C ILE A 572 -4.92 -12.61 13.04
N LEU A 573 -6.19 -12.24 12.86
CA LEU A 573 -7.11 -12.91 11.93
C LEU A 573 -6.57 -12.90 10.50
N SER A 574 -6.05 -11.76 10.03
CA SER A 574 -5.46 -11.62 8.70
C SER A 574 -4.25 -12.54 8.50
N LEU A 575 -3.34 -12.61 9.47
CA LEU A 575 -2.16 -13.48 9.37
C LEU A 575 -2.55 -14.97 9.36
N GLY A 576 -3.50 -15.38 10.20
CA GLY A 576 -4.07 -16.74 10.18
C GLY A 576 -4.79 -17.06 8.86
N TYR A 577 -5.53 -16.10 8.30
CA TYR A 577 -6.21 -16.24 7.01
C TYR A 577 -5.21 -16.41 5.85
N LEU A 578 -4.12 -15.64 5.83
CA LEU A 578 -3.05 -15.79 4.83
C LEU A 578 -2.42 -17.19 4.89
N ILE A 579 -2.05 -17.68 6.08
CA ILE A 579 -1.47 -19.02 6.22
C ILE A 579 -2.46 -20.08 5.73
N ALA A 580 -3.74 -19.99 6.13
CA ALA A 580 -4.78 -20.89 5.64
C ALA A 580 -4.94 -20.86 4.10
N ALA A 581 -4.83 -19.69 3.48
CA ALA A 581 -4.91 -19.53 2.03
C ALA A 581 -3.69 -20.15 1.31
N PHE A 582 -2.47 -19.92 1.81
CA PHE A 582 -1.25 -20.45 1.21
C PHE A 582 -1.04 -21.96 1.46
N GLN A 583 -1.42 -22.48 2.63
CA GLN A 583 -1.47 -23.93 2.87
C GLN A 583 -2.44 -24.62 1.90
N LYS A 584 -3.64 -24.05 1.68
CA LYS A 584 -4.59 -24.55 0.68
C LYS A 584 -4.00 -24.50 -0.73
N MET A 585 -3.39 -23.37 -1.11
CA MET A 585 -2.76 -23.15 -2.43
C MET A 585 -1.66 -24.19 -2.73
N ALA A 586 -0.80 -24.48 -1.76
CA ALA A 586 0.24 -25.51 -1.85
C ALA A 586 -0.32 -26.95 -1.96
N GLY A 587 -1.49 -27.20 -1.37
CA GLY A 587 -2.20 -28.47 -1.49
C GLY A 587 -2.94 -28.66 -2.82
N GLU A 588 -3.37 -27.55 -3.46
CA GLU A 588 -4.01 -27.55 -4.79
C GLU A 588 -3.01 -27.78 -5.94
N ASP A 589 -1.89 -27.05 -5.94
CA ASP A 589 -0.84 -27.17 -6.97
C ASP A 589 0.55 -27.26 -6.33
N ARG A 590 1.26 -28.37 -6.58
CA ARG A 590 2.63 -28.59 -6.12
C ARG A 590 3.62 -27.53 -6.62
N GLY A 591 3.34 -26.89 -7.75
CA GLY A 591 4.14 -25.78 -8.26
C GLY A 591 3.96 -24.47 -7.50
N ASP A 592 2.90 -24.33 -6.69
CA ASP A 592 2.69 -23.17 -5.80
C ASP A 592 3.39 -23.37 -4.45
N ALA A 593 3.71 -24.61 -4.07
CA ALA A 593 4.20 -24.97 -2.72
C ALA A 593 5.43 -24.16 -2.28
N PHE A 594 6.44 -23.98 -3.14
CA PHE A 594 7.63 -23.18 -2.82
C PHE A 594 7.31 -21.68 -2.60
N ALA A 595 6.33 -21.14 -3.31
CA ALA A 595 5.87 -19.76 -3.13
C ALA A 595 5.08 -19.61 -1.83
N ALA A 596 4.18 -20.55 -1.56
CA ALA A 596 3.41 -20.63 -0.31
C ALA A 596 4.32 -20.77 0.92
N GLU A 597 5.27 -21.72 0.92
CA GLU A 597 6.27 -21.91 1.97
C GLU A 597 7.10 -20.64 2.18
N SER A 598 7.53 -19.99 1.10
CA SER A 598 8.26 -18.72 1.14
C SER A 598 7.48 -17.61 1.83
N ILE A 599 6.16 -17.54 1.60
CA ILE A 599 5.28 -16.53 2.20
C ILE A 599 4.93 -16.89 3.66
N ILE A 600 4.63 -18.15 3.96
CA ILE A 600 4.33 -18.62 5.34
C ILE A 600 5.55 -18.43 6.25
N SER A 601 6.74 -18.84 5.80
CA SER A 601 8.02 -18.60 6.49
C SER A 601 8.27 -17.10 6.74
N SER A 602 7.83 -16.25 5.81
CA SER A 602 7.94 -14.79 5.91
C SER A 602 6.91 -14.15 6.85
N ILE A 603 5.73 -14.77 7.00
CA ILE A 603 4.71 -14.39 7.99
C ILE A 603 5.17 -14.79 9.40
N GLU A 604 5.57 -16.05 9.61
CA GLU A 604 5.98 -16.55 10.93
C GLU A 604 7.20 -15.80 11.48
N LYS A 605 8.20 -15.45 10.64
CA LYS A 605 9.34 -14.58 11.05
C LYS A 605 8.89 -13.25 11.68
N ARG A 606 7.79 -12.68 11.20
CA ARG A 606 7.28 -11.37 11.67
C ARG A 606 6.36 -11.51 12.87
N TRP A 607 5.60 -12.60 12.91
CA TRP A 607 4.80 -13.00 14.06
C TRP A 607 5.66 -13.34 15.29
N GLU A 608 6.78 -14.03 15.10
CA GLU A 608 7.79 -14.32 16.15
C GLU A 608 8.24 -13.04 16.87
N LYS A 609 8.50 -11.96 16.11
CA LYS A 609 9.03 -10.68 16.60
C LYS A 609 7.96 -9.65 17.00
N THR A 610 6.70 -10.05 16.96
CA THR A 610 5.54 -9.22 17.35
C THR A 610 5.26 -9.34 18.86
N ASP A 611 4.52 -8.38 19.43
CA ASP A 611 3.92 -8.55 20.76
C ASP A 611 2.75 -9.56 20.69
N GLN A 612 3.11 -10.85 20.74
CA GLN A 612 2.16 -11.95 20.56
C GLN A 612 1.05 -11.92 21.61
N GLU A 613 1.39 -11.68 22.89
CA GLU A 613 0.42 -11.60 23.99
C GLU A 613 -0.66 -10.56 23.72
N THR A 614 -0.28 -9.37 23.24
CA THR A 614 -1.25 -8.28 23.00
C THR A 614 -2.21 -8.60 21.85
N LEU A 615 -1.73 -9.20 20.76
CA LEU A 615 -2.63 -9.60 19.65
C LEU A 615 -3.49 -10.82 20.01
N ILE A 616 -2.97 -11.78 20.79
CA ILE A 616 -3.74 -12.92 21.29
C ILE A 616 -4.84 -12.44 22.25
N VAL A 617 -4.53 -11.52 23.17
CA VAL A 617 -5.54 -10.92 24.07
C VAL A 617 -6.55 -10.09 23.27
N ALA A 618 -6.15 -9.30 22.29
CA ALA A 618 -7.08 -8.57 21.42
C ALA A 618 -8.06 -9.51 20.68
N LEU A 619 -7.58 -10.67 20.24
CA LEU A 619 -8.39 -11.69 19.58
C LEU A 619 -9.37 -12.36 20.54
N ILE A 620 -8.92 -12.73 21.75
CA ILE A 620 -9.78 -13.29 22.80
C ILE A 620 -10.83 -12.28 23.24
N LEU A 621 -10.48 -10.99 23.28
CA LEU A 621 -11.38 -9.88 23.60
C LEU A 621 -12.40 -9.58 22.50
N ASN A 622 -12.22 -10.05 21.26
CA ASN A 622 -13.26 -9.91 20.25
C ASN A 622 -14.39 -10.93 20.54
N PRO A 623 -15.61 -10.50 20.93
CA PRO A 623 -16.69 -11.40 21.35
C PRO A 623 -17.13 -12.41 20.29
N ILE A 624 -16.98 -12.04 19.01
CA ILE A 624 -17.37 -12.84 17.84
C ILE A 624 -16.54 -14.12 17.78
N TYR A 625 -15.25 -14.06 18.16
CA TYR A 625 -14.30 -15.14 17.99
C TYR A 625 -13.85 -15.79 19.31
N ARG A 626 -13.49 -14.99 20.32
CA ARG A 626 -12.96 -15.45 21.62
C ARG A 626 -11.88 -16.54 21.44
N THR A 627 -12.07 -17.72 22.03
CA THR A 627 -11.14 -18.86 21.94
C THR A 627 -11.50 -19.89 20.85
N VAL A 628 -12.59 -19.68 20.09
CA VAL A 628 -13.11 -20.64 19.07
C VAL A 628 -12.13 -20.88 17.92
N LEU A 629 -11.19 -19.95 17.73
CA LEU A 629 -10.13 -20.00 16.72
C LEU A 629 -8.98 -20.94 17.09
N PHE A 630 -8.81 -21.25 18.38
CA PHE A 630 -7.60 -21.89 18.84
C PHE A 630 -7.63 -23.41 18.67
N LYS A 631 -6.53 -23.94 18.17
CA LYS A 631 -6.27 -25.38 18.08
C LYS A 631 -6.42 -26.02 19.46
N ALA A 632 -6.99 -27.22 19.56
CA ALA A 632 -7.22 -27.90 20.85
C ALA A 632 -5.91 -28.17 21.65
N THR A 633 -4.75 -28.12 21.00
CA THR A 633 -3.41 -28.22 21.63
C THR A 633 -2.79 -26.86 22.01
N SER A 634 -3.51 -25.76 21.82
CA SER A 634 -3.09 -24.41 22.22
C SER A 634 -3.22 -24.22 23.73
N PRO A 635 -2.25 -23.58 24.42
CA PRO A 635 -2.34 -23.32 25.86
C PRO A 635 -3.56 -22.45 26.22
N TYR A 636 -4.05 -21.64 25.29
CA TYR A 636 -5.16 -20.69 25.50
C TYR A 636 -6.56 -21.33 25.51
N HIS A 637 -6.66 -22.66 25.67
CA HIS A 637 -7.88 -23.34 26.14
C HIS A 637 -7.92 -23.53 27.67
N SER A 638 -6.78 -23.40 28.35
CA SER A 638 -6.71 -23.46 29.81
C SER A 638 -7.14 -22.14 30.43
N LEU A 639 -8.06 -22.19 31.40
CA LEU A 639 -8.54 -21.00 32.09
C LEU A 639 -7.46 -20.34 32.97
N ILE A 640 -6.47 -21.10 33.45
CA ILE A 640 -5.37 -20.56 34.26
C ILE A 640 -4.41 -19.77 33.36
N ASP A 641 -3.96 -20.37 32.26
CA ASP A 641 -3.08 -19.72 31.28
C ASP A 641 -3.71 -18.47 30.65
N LEU A 642 -5.04 -18.49 30.43
CA LEU A 642 -5.80 -17.31 30.02
C LEU A 642 -5.83 -16.21 31.10
N ILE A 643 -6.04 -16.57 32.37
CA ILE A 643 -6.02 -15.62 33.48
C ILE A 643 -4.62 -15.01 33.64
N ASP A 644 -3.56 -15.81 33.55
CA ASP A 644 -2.19 -15.33 33.72
C ASP A 644 -1.70 -14.47 32.54
N LEU A 645 -2.08 -14.81 31.32
CA LEU A 645 -1.90 -13.95 30.14
C LEU A 645 -2.56 -12.57 30.34
N PHE A 646 -3.82 -12.55 30.76
CA PHE A 646 -4.55 -11.30 31.01
C PHE A 646 -3.99 -10.53 32.22
N ASN A 647 -3.55 -11.22 33.28
CA ASN A 647 -2.89 -10.62 34.44
C ASN A 647 -1.57 -9.95 34.04
N ARG A 648 -0.71 -10.62 33.26
CA ARG A 648 0.55 -10.06 32.74
C ARG A 648 0.30 -8.79 31.93
N LEU A 649 -0.60 -8.86 30.94
CA LEU A 649 -0.86 -7.71 30.06
C LEU A 649 -1.55 -6.54 30.79
N TRP A 650 -2.48 -6.82 31.71
CA TRP A 650 -3.04 -5.79 32.60
C TRP A 650 -1.95 -5.10 33.41
N SER A 651 -1.09 -5.88 34.08
CA SER A 651 -0.08 -5.34 34.98
C SER A 651 0.92 -4.48 34.22
N ARG A 652 1.36 -4.94 33.04
CA ARG A 652 2.23 -4.21 32.12
C ARG A 652 1.67 -2.82 31.76
N ILE A 653 0.43 -2.77 31.24
CA ILE A 653 -0.25 -1.53 30.81
C ILE A 653 -0.58 -0.58 31.98
N ASN A 654 -0.60 -1.10 33.21
CA ASN A 654 -0.88 -0.36 34.43
C ASN A 654 0.35 -0.24 35.35
N ASN A 655 1.56 -0.18 34.77
CA ASN A 655 2.82 0.13 35.48
C ASN A 655 3.10 -0.80 36.69
N GLY A 656 2.87 -2.10 36.54
CA GLY A 656 3.08 -3.12 37.57
C GLY A 656 1.91 -3.31 38.55
N ALA A 657 0.79 -2.59 38.38
CA ALA A 657 -0.38 -2.74 39.24
C ALA A 657 -0.98 -4.16 39.13
N ILE A 658 -1.45 -4.69 40.25
CA ILE A 658 -2.15 -5.98 40.31
C ILE A 658 -3.61 -5.77 39.82
N PRO A 659 -4.17 -6.65 38.96
CA PRO A 659 -5.56 -6.56 38.54
C PRO A 659 -6.54 -6.73 39.73
N PRO A 660 -7.64 -5.96 39.79
CA PRO A 660 -8.69 -6.16 40.78
C PRO A 660 -9.29 -7.57 40.71
N LEU A 661 -9.77 -8.12 41.83
CA LEU A 661 -10.42 -9.45 41.84
C LEU A 661 -11.63 -9.52 40.88
N GLU A 662 -12.36 -8.41 40.75
CA GLU A 662 -13.41 -8.18 39.74
C GLU A 662 -12.96 -8.55 38.33
N PHE A 663 -11.74 -8.15 37.92
CA PHE A 663 -11.23 -8.35 36.56
C PHE A 663 -11.14 -9.84 36.19
N GLN A 664 -10.72 -10.69 37.13
CA GLN A 664 -10.65 -12.13 36.93
C GLN A 664 -12.04 -12.80 36.97
N MET A 665 -13.00 -12.23 37.71
CA MET A 665 -14.39 -12.69 37.71
C MET A 665 -15.09 -12.35 36.38
N ASP A 666 -14.97 -11.11 35.92
CA ASP A 666 -15.50 -10.66 34.63
C ASP A 666 -14.89 -11.42 33.45
N LEU A 667 -13.57 -11.71 33.46
CA LEU A 667 -12.92 -12.54 32.44
C LEU A 667 -13.52 -13.95 32.38
N ARG A 668 -13.77 -14.59 33.54
CA ARG A 668 -14.40 -15.91 33.61
C ARG A 668 -15.83 -15.89 33.08
N ASP A 669 -16.62 -14.89 33.46
CA ASP A 669 -17.99 -14.72 33.01
C ASP A 669 -18.06 -14.36 31.51
N TYR A 670 -17.12 -13.56 31.00
CA TYR A 670 -17.00 -13.23 29.58
C TYR A 670 -16.70 -14.47 28.72
N LEU A 671 -15.71 -15.27 29.11
CA LEU A 671 -15.37 -16.51 28.42
C LEU A 671 -16.55 -17.49 28.45
N ALA A 672 -17.22 -17.62 29.60
CA ALA A 672 -18.34 -18.53 29.79
C ALA A 672 -19.70 -18.04 29.26
N GLY A 673 -19.84 -16.76 28.87
CA GLY A 673 -21.13 -16.15 28.50
C GLY A 673 -22.11 -16.06 29.67
N LYS A 674 -21.63 -15.67 30.86
CA LYS A 674 -22.36 -15.67 32.14
C LYS A 674 -22.37 -14.29 32.79
N GLY A 675 -23.11 -14.15 33.90
CA GLY A 675 -23.23 -12.90 34.67
C GLY A 675 -23.60 -11.71 33.79
N ARG A 676 -22.77 -10.66 33.80
CA ARG A 676 -22.94 -9.45 32.96
C ARG A 676 -22.94 -9.79 31.46
N PHE A 677 -22.19 -10.82 31.05
CA PHE A 677 -22.07 -11.29 29.67
C PHE A 677 -23.10 -12.37 29.29
N SER A 678 -24.12 -12.61 30.12
CA SER A 678 -25.22 -13.54 29.80
C SER A 678 -26.02 -13.19 28.52
N ARG A 679 -25.92 -11.94 28.03
CA ARG A 679 -26.52 -11.47 26.78
C ARG A 679 -25.52 -11.31 25.63
N LEU A 680 -24.29 -11.82 25.77
CA LEU A 680 -23.21 -11.66 24.78
C LEU A 680 -23.63 -12.09 23.37
N ALA A 681 -24.34 -13.21 23.23
CA ALA A 681 -24.84 -13.69 21.93
C ALA A 681 -25.85 -12.73 21.28
N SER A 682 -26.74 -12.11 22.07
CA SER A 682 -27.69 -11.10 21.57
C SER A 682 -26.99 -9.81 21.15
N ALA A 683 -25.97 -9.38 21.90
CA ALA A 683 -25.19 -8.18 21.59
C ALA A 683 -24.27 -8.38 20.37
N ILE A 684 -23.70 -9.59 20.19
CA ILE A 684 -23.01 -9.98 18.95
C ILE A 684 -23.98 -9.92 17.77
N LYS A 685 -25.18 -10.50 17.89
CA LYS A 685 -26.15 -10.48 16.80
C LYS A 685 -26.58 -9.05 16.45
N LEU A 686 -26.85 -8.20 17.43
CA LEU A 686 -27.22 -6.80 17.20
C LEU A 686 -26.12 -6.06 16.42
N GLU A 687 -24.85 -6.20 16.80
CA GLU A 687 -23.74 -5.57 16.07
C GLU A 687 -23.58 -6.09 14.64
N LEU A 688 -23.85 -7.37 14.40
CA LEU A 688 -23.82 -7.95 13.05
C LEU A 688 -25.01 -7.47 12.20
N ASP A 689 -26.20 -7.41 12.77
CA ASP A 689 -27.41 -6.90 12.11
C ASP A 689 -27.26 -5.39 11.79
N ASP A 690 -26.72 -4.59 12.72
CA ASP A 690 -26.46 -3.15 12.54
C ASP A 690 -25.38 -2.89 11.47
N ALA A 691 -24.30 -3.68 11.47
CA ALA A 691 -23.23 -3.59 10.46
C ALA A 691 -23.72 -3.99 9.06
N ALA A 692 -24.59 -4.99 8.95
CA ALA A 692 -25.24 -5.35 7.69
C ALA A 692 -26.17 -4.22 7.20
N LEU A 693 -27.00 -3.64 8.08
CA LEU A 693 -27.88 -2.52 7.75
C LEU A 693 -27.12 -1.28 7.29
N GLU A 694 -25.99 -0.93 7.91
CA GLU A 694 -25.17 0.20 7.45
C GLU A 694 -24.43 -0.12 6.14
N THR A 695 -24.12 -1.39 5.89
CA THR A 695 -23.60 -1.83 4.58
C THR A 695 -24.63 -1.64 3.47
N GLU A 696 -25.88 -2.06 3.68
CA GLU A 696 -26.98 -1.85 2.73
C GLU A 696 -27.28 -0.37 2.49
N ARG A 697 -27.27 0.46 3.55
CA ARG A 697 -27.55 1.92 3.45
C ARG A 697 -26.45 2.70 2.75
N SER A 698 -25.20 2.46 3.11
CA SER A 698 -24.05 3.24 2.62
C SER A 698 -23.54 2.74 1.27
N GLY A 699 -23.88 1.50 0.89
CA GLY A 699 -23.33 0.80 -0.27
C GLY A 699 -21.84 0.46 -0.11
N LYS A 700 -21.35 0.32 1.14
CA LYS A 700 -19.96 0.06 1.51
C LYS A 700 -19.88 -0.84 2.74
N PHE A 701 -19.00 -1.81 2.74
CA PHE A 701 -18.88 -2.81 3.78
C PHE A 701 -18.51 -2.19 5.13
N CYS A 702 -19.46 -2.22 6.06
CA CYS A 702 -19.25 -1.87 7.45
C CYS A 702 -18.80 -3.13 8.22
N SER A 703 -17.54 -3.19 8.63
CA SER A 703 -17.03 -4.28 9.45
C SER A 703 -17.53 -4.12 10.90
N PRO A 704 -18.12 -5.16 11.53
CA PRO A 704 -18.64 -5.08 12.90
C PRO A 704 -17.54 -4.70 13.89
N HIS A 705 -17.88 -3.87 14.88
CA HIS A 705 -16.91 -3.26 15.77
C HIS A 705 -17.00 -3.82 17.21
N PRO A 706 -16.04 -4.64 17.67
CA PRO A 706 -16.14 -5.35 18.95
C PRO A 706 -16.42 -4.47 20.18
N VAL A 707 -15.96 -3.22 20.19
CA VAL A 707 -16.23 -2.24 21.26
C VAL A 707 -17.73 -1.94 21.40
N ASN A 708 -18.49 -1.95 20.31
CA ASN A 708 -19.93 -1.71 20.34
C ASN A 708 -20.67 -2.84 21.05
N ILE A 709 -20.22 -4.10 20.91
CA ILE A 709 -20.76 -5.24 21.65
C ILE A 709 -20.62 -5.03 23.17
N TYR A 710 -19.50 -4.46 23.63
CA TYR A 710 -19.33 -4.04 25.02
C TYR A 710 -20.20 -2.84 25.42
N ASN A 711 -20.54 -1.93 24.49
CA ASN A 711 -21.49 -0.85 24.73
C ASN A 711 -22.93 -1.39 24.86
N HIS A 712 -23.35 -2.30 23.98
CA HIS A 712 -24.67 -2.96 23.99
C HIS A 712 -24.94 -3.80 25.26
N ILE A 713 -23.88 -4.26 25.92
CA ILE A 713 -23.94 -5.01 27.21
C ILE A 713 -23.89 -4.05 28.42
N GLY A 714 -23.51 -2.79 28.22
CA GLY A 714 -23.43 -1.78 29.28
C GLY A 714 -24.80 -1.43 29.86
N PHE A 715 -24.94 -1.52 31.18
CA PHE A 715 -26.13 -1.00 31.87
C PHE A 715 -26.01 0.52 31.98
N THR A 716 -27.02 1.25 31.51
CA THR A 716 -27.04 2.71 31.29
C THR A 716 -26.85 3.59 32.53
N ASN A 717 -26.70 3.00 33.72
CA ASN A 717 -26.45 3.70 34.99
C ASN A 717 -25.39 2.99 35.88
N THR A 718 -24.53 2.12 35.33
CA THR A 718 -23.40 1.53 36.08
C THR A 718 -22.06 2.01 35.50
N ALA A 719 -21.08 2.29 36.36
CA ALA A 719 -19.69 2.45 35.93
C ALA A 719 -19.21 1.22 35.15
N GLU A 720 -18.32 1.44 34.19
CA GLU A 720 -17.69 0.34 33.46
C GLU A 720 -16.73 -0.42 34.37
N THR A 721 -16.73 -1.75 34.26
CA THR A 721 -15.84 -2.61 35.05
C THR A 721 -14.39 -2.47 34.60
N ALA A 722 -13.46 -2.86 35.44
CA ALA A 722 -12.03 -2.92 35.11
C ALA A 722 -11.81 -3.71 33.80
N PHE A 723 -12.45 -4.87 33.67
CA PHE A 723 -12.36 -5.73 32.50
C PHE A 723 -12.94 -5.08 31.24
N THR A 724 -14.12 -4.46 31.34
CA THR A 724 -14.75 -3.75 30.20
C THR A 724 -13.87 -2.60 29.71
N THR A 725 -13.32 -1.82 30.65
CA THR A 725 -12.43 -0.69 30.33
C THR A 725 -11.15 -1.16 29.61
N PHE A 726 -10.53 -2.23 30.09
CA PHE A 726 -9.36 -2.85 29.45
C PHE A 726 -9.69 -3.46 28.09
N ALA A 727 -10.85 -4.12 27.94
CA ALA A 727 -11.31 -4.65 26.67
C ALA A 727 -11.41 -3.56 25.61
N LYS A 728 -12.08 -2.44 25.95
CA LYS A 728 -12.17 -1.27 25.07
C LYS A 728 -10.81 -0.61 24.85
N HIS A 729 -9.90 -0.60 25.82
CA HIS A 729 -8.56 -0.06 25.67
C HIS A 729 -7.77 -0.80 24.58
N ILE A 730 -7.71 -2.13 24.65
CA ILE A 730 -6.99 -2.97 23.67
C ILE A 730 -7.66 -2.91 22.28
N LEU A 731 -8.99 -3.02 22.22
CA LEU A 731 -9.74 -3.09 20.96
C LEU A 731 -9.79 -1.78 20.17
N ASN A 732 -9.49 -0.63 20.80
CA ASN A 732 -9.33 0.67 20.11
C ASN A 732 -7.90 0.93 19.62
N ILE A 733 -6.95 0.00 19.82
CA ILE A 733 -5.57 0.17 19.32
C ILE A 733 -5.55 -0.03 17.81
N SER A 734 -5.04 0.99 17.10
CA SER A 734 -4.79 0.89 15.66
C SER A 734 -3.45 0.22 15.38
N ALA A 735 -3.37 -0.58 14.32
CA ALA A 735 -2.23 -1.43 14.02
C ALA A 735 -1.37 -0.95 12.82
N ASN A 736 -1.60 0.25 12.28
CA ASN A 736 -0.83 0.81 11.17
C ASN A 736 -0.50 2.30 11.33
N SER A 737 0.44 2.76 10.50
CA SER A 737 0.79 4.18 10.26
C SER A 737 0.20 4.71 8.94
N ALA A 738 -0.57 3.92 8.19
CA ALA A 738 -1.06 4.25 6.83
C ALA A 738 -1.97 5.49 6.77
N SER A 739 -2.44 5.97 7.93
CA SER A 739 -2.98 7.33 8.10
C SER A 739 -2.03 8.44 7.69
N CYS A 740 -0.76 8.32 8.04
CA CYS A 740 0.28 9.27 7.67
C CYS A 740 0.50 9.24 6.15
N GLU A 741 0.48 8.06 5.51
CA GLU A 741 0.51 7.97 4.04
C GLU A 741 -0.62 8.78 3.37
N ARG A 742 -1.82 8.86 3.97
CA ARG A 742 -2.92 9.68 3.43
C ARG A 742 -2.68 11.19 3.61
N LEU A 743 -2.00 11.60 4.69
CA LEU A 743 -1.53 12.98 4.84
C LEU A 743 -0.42 13.29 3.82
N PHE A 744 0.49 12.35 3.58
CA PHE A 744 1.57 12.46 2.59
C PHE A 744 1.08 12.48 1.14
N SER A 745 0.00 11.74 0.80
CA SER A 745 -0.71 11.94 -0.48
C SER A 745 -1.16 13.40 -0.64
N SER A 746 -1.72 14.00 0.42
CA SER A 746 -2.12 15.42 0.41
C SER A 746 -0.92 16.34 0.24
N PHE A 747 0.24 16.04 0.86
CA PHE A 747 1.49 16.77 0.61
C PHE A 747 1.97 16.65 -0.84
N GLY A 748 1.86 15.45 -1.45
CA GLY A 748 2.20 15.25 -2.86
C GLY A 748 1.35 16.10 -3.81
N THR A 749 0.04 16.21 -3.57
CA THR A 749 -0.86 17.09 -4.35
C THR A 749 -0.56 18.58 -4.12
N ILE A 750 -0.13 18.96 -2.91
CA ILE A 750 0.22 20.35 -2.58
C ILE A 750 1.62 20.74 -3.09
N LEU A 751 2.58 19.80 -3.13
CA LEU A 751 3.99 20.01 -3.46
C LEU A 751 4.35 19.42 -4.84
N THR A 752 3.71 19.94 -5.88
CA THR A 752 4.03 19.56 -7.28
C THR A 752 5.36 20.18 -7.74
N ARG A 753 5.88 19.76 -8.92
CA ARG A 753 7.06 20.39 -9.55
C ARG A 753 6.92 21.91 -9.66
N LEU A 754 5.72 22.40 -9.98
CA LEU A 754 5.38 23.82 -10.12
C LEU A 754 5.14 24.53 -8.76
N ARG A 755 4.82 23.79 -7.70
CA ARG A 755 4.48 24.32 -6.35
C ARG A 755 5.51 23.95 -5.27
N ASN A 756 6.75 23.68 -5.67
CA ASN A 756 7.82 23.21 -4.77
C ASN A 756 8.36 24.25 -3.75
N ARG A 757 8.03 25.55 -3.90
CA ARG A 757 8.52 26.66 -3.05
C ARG A 757 7.65 26.96 -1.81
N LEU A 758 6.80 26.03 -1.39
CA LEU A 758 5.91 26.24 -0.23
C LEU A 758 6.64 25.96 1.09
N LEU A 759 6.50 26.85 2.08
CA LEU A 759 7.00 26.61 3.44
C LEU A 759 6.30 25.39 4.07
N PRO A 760 7.02 24.50 4.79
CA PRO A 760 6.43 23.31 5.40
C PRO A 760 5.21 23.61 6.29
N SER A 761 5.26 24.65 7.11
CA SER A 761 4.14 25.09 7.95
C SER A 761 2.87 25.42 7.16
N ASN A 762 3.00 26.08 6.00
CA ASN A 762 1.87 26.37 5.13
C ASN A 762 1.32 25.09 4.46
N MET A 763 2.20 24.16 4.07
CA MET A 763 1.79 22.87 3.51
C MET A 763 1.02 22.02 4.53
N VAL A 764 1.54 21.93 5.75
CA VAL A 764 0.93 21.22 6.88
C VAL A 764 -0.43 21.80 7.22
N ASN A 765 -0.53 23.12 7.41
CA ASN A 765 -1.80 23.77 7.76
C ASN A 765 -2.88 23.58 6.66
N ILE A 766 -2.51 23.59 5.38
CA ILE A 766 -3.47 23.32 4.28
C ILE A 766 -3.91 21.85 4.29
N ALA A 767 -2.98 20.91 4.51
CA ALA A 767 -3.30 19.49 4.53
C ALA A 767 -4.13 19.07 5.76
N GLU A 768 -3.87 19.67 6.94
CA GLU A 768 -4.69 19.51 8.14
C GLU A 768 -6.11 20.04 7.92
N LEU A 769 -6.26 21.26 7.40
CA LEU A 769 -7.58 21.83 7.09
C LEU A 769 -8.32 20.98 6.03
N ALA A 770 -7.63 20.52 4.99
CA ALA A 770 -8.20 19.62 3.98
C ALA A 770 -8.63 18.26 4.57
N ALA A 771 -7.85 17.70 5.51
CA ALA A 771 -8.20 16.46 6.20
C ALA A 771 -9.42 16.62 7.10
N GLN A 772 -9.51 17.72 7.86
CA GLN A 772 -10.67 18.08 8.65
C GLN A 772 -11.94 18.21 7.79
N ILE A 773 -11.87 18.92 6.66
CA ILE A 773 -13.03 19.12 5.78
C ILE A 773 -13.52 17.77 5.23
N ARG A 774 -12.62 16.84 4.93
CA ARG A 774 -12.97 15.47 4.51
C ARG A 774 -13.66 14.68 5.62
N ASP A 775 -13.19 14.75 6.87
CA ASP A 775 -13.85 14.12 8.04
C ASP A 775 -15.23 14.74 8.33
N GLU A 776 -15.38 16.06 8.19
CA GLU A 776 -16.67 16.74 8.30
C GLU A 776 -17.65 16.29 7.21
N HIS A 777 -17.21 16.22 5.95
CA HIS A 777 -18.05 15.76 4.83
C HIS A 777 -18.37 14.25 4.89
N GLN A 778 -17.60 13.45 5.62
CA GLN A 778 -17.91 12.04 5.88
C GLN A 778 -18.93 11.84 7.01
N ARG A 779 -19.05 12.82 7.93
CA ARG A 779 -20.01 12.82 9.05
C ARG A 779 -21.34 13.51 8.71
N ASP A 780 -21.37 14.29 7.65
CA ASP A 780 -22.56 14.91 7.08
C ASP A 780 -23.15 13.98 6.00
N GLU A 781 -24.22 13.26 6.34
CA GLU A 781 -24.88 12.33 5.42
C GLU A 781 -25.45 13.02 4.17
N GLU A 782 -25.84 14.31 4.24
CA GLU A 782 -26.31 15.01 3.06
C GLU A 782 -25.14 15.33 2.11
N MET A 783 -24.02 15.81 2.66
CA MET A 783 -22.81 16.09 1.88
C MET A 783 -22.18 14.81 1.30
N LYS A 784 -22.11 13.73 2.09
CA LYS A 784 -21.68 12.38 1.69
C LYS A 784 -22.49 11.88 0.50
N ASN A 785 -23.83 11.98 0.56
CA ASN A 785 -24.70 11.57 -0.54
C ASN A 785 -24.57 12.47 -1.78
N ARG A 786 -24.48 13.80 -1.61
CA ARG A 786 -24.21 14.75 -2.72
C ARG A 786 -22.88 14.43 -3.42
N LEU A 787 -21.82 14.14 -2.67
CA LEU A 787 -20.51 13.74 -3.21
C LEU A 787 -20.58 12.40 -3.97
N HIS A 788 -21.24 11.39 -3.41
CA HIS A 788 -21.46 10.11 -4.10
C HIS A 788 -22.29 10.29 -5.39
N GLN A 789 -23.28 11.18 -5.41
CA GLN A 789 -24.09 11.47 -6.60
C GLN A 789 -23.26 12.16 -7.70
N LEU A 790 -22.45 13.18 -7.35
CA LEU A 790 -21.54 13.84 -8.30
C LEU A 790 -20.53 12.87 -8.92
N LEU A 791 -19.97 11.96 -8.13
CA LEU A 791 -19.09 10.89 -8.62
C LEU A 791 -19.84 9.95 -9.58
N LYS A 792 -21.03 9.46 -9.19
CA LYS A 792 -21.86 8.59 -10.05
C LYS A 792 -22.26 9.26 -11.37
N CYS A 793 -22.56 10.56 -11.37
CA CYS A 793 -22.86 11.32 -12.59
C CYS A 793 -21.64 11.45 -13.51
N ARG A 794 -20.42 11.66 -12.99
CA ARG A 794 -19.18 11.66 -13.81
C ARG A 794 -19.00 10.33 -14.56
N ILE A 795 -19.14 9.20 -13.87
CA ILE A 795 -19.04 7.85 -14.45
C ILE A 795 -20.03 7.69 -15.61
N GLN A 796 -21.28 8.12 -15.43
CA GLN A 796 -22.32 8.01 -16.45
C GLN A 796 -22.02 8.87 -17.69
N VAL A 797 -21.54 10.11 -17.52
CA VAL A 797 -21.19 10.98 -18.66
C VAL A 797 -20.06 10.37 -19.49
N SER A 798 -19.06 9.75 -18.85
CA SER A 798 -17.96 9.05 -19.53
C SER A 798 -18.36 7.76 -20.29
N SER A 799 -19.64 7.37 -20.23
CA SER A 799 -20.17 6.13 -20.86
C SER A 799 -21.12 6.35 -22.05
N ILE A 800 -21.41 7.61 -22.43
CA ILE A 800 -22.34 7.93 -23.52
C ILE A 800 -21.66 7.76 -24.90
N PRO A 801 -22.19 6.93 -25.83
CA PRO A 801 -21.68 6.85 -27.18
C PRO A 801 -21.96 8.15 -27.97
N SER A 802 -20.97 8.68 -28.68
CA SER A 802 -21.14 9.83 -29.56
C SER A 802 -22.12 9.52 -30.69
N ALA A 803 -23.33 10.06 -30.63
CA ALA A 803 -24.40 9.76 -31.58
C ALA A 803 -24.13 10.36 -32.97
N SER A 804 -23.81 9.49 -33.94
CA SER A 804 -23.47 9.88 -35.31
C SER A 804 -24.71 10.07 -36.21
N SER A 805 -25.02 11.31 -36.59
CA SER A 805 -25.97 11.67 -37.67
C SER A 805 -25.78 13.17 -37.98
N THR A 806 -25.84 13.73 -39.20
CA THR A 806 -26.24 13.32 -40.57
C THR A 806 -25.38 14.13 -41.61
N PRO A 807 -25.72 14.25 -42.91
CA PRO A 807 -25.65 13.23 -43.96
C PRO A 807 -24.80 13.66 -45.19
N ASN A 808 -24.68 12.74 -46.16
CA ASN A 808 -24.01 12.85 -47.47
C ASN A 808 -23.97 14.24 -48.15
N ARG A 809 -22.78 14.58 -48.67
CA ARG A 809 -22.64 15.24 -49.99
C ARG A 809 -21.63 14.47 -50.86
N THR A 810 -21.77 14.59 -52.18
CA THR A 810 -21.25 13.62 -53.17
C THR A 810 -20.27 14.23 -54.16
N HIS A 811 -19.17 13.51 -54.44
CA HIS A 811 -18.17 13.76 -55.51
C HIS A 811 -17.35 15.08 -55.34
N THR A 812 -16.15 15.25 -55.91
CA THR A 812 -15.43 14.46 -56.95
C THR A 812 -13.91 14.55 -56.72
N GLU A 813 -13.13 13.52 -57.10
CA GLU A 813 -11.67 13.65 -57.34
C GLU A 813 -11.42 14.11 -58.80
N PRO A 814 -10.26 14.71 -59.14
CA PRO A 814 -9.13 13.86 -59.55
C PRO A 814 -7.70 14.38 -59.21
N SER A 815 -6.79 13.42 -58.98
CA SER A 815 -5.40 13.32 -59.48
C SER A 815 -4.34 14.44 -59.32
N ASP A 816 -3.23 14.02 -58.68
CA ASP A 816 -1.83 14.15 -59.13
C ASP A 816 -1.19 15.53 -59.42
N THR A 817 -0.13 15.88 -58.67
CA THR A 817 1.25 15.77 -59.19
C THR A 817 2.37 15.88 -58.13
N THR A 818 3.16 14.81 -58.02
CA THR A 818 4.62 14.71 -57.73
C THR A 818 5.43 15.89 -57.13
N GLY A 819 6.26 15.60 -56.11
CA GLY A 819 7.65 16.10 -56.09
C GLY A 819 8.37 16.28 -54.73
N ALA A 820 9.20 15.30 -54.35
CA ALA A 820 10.37 15.42 -53.42
C ALA A 820 10.11 15.89 -51.96
N SER A 821 10.96 15.64 -50.95
CA SER A 821 12.06 14.67 -50.76
C SER A 821 12.38 14.56 -49.25
N ASN A 822 12.84 13.40 -48.76
CA ASN A 822 13.35 13.27 -47.39
C ASN A 822 14.55 14.23 -47.15
N PRO A 823 14.75 14.62 -45.89
CA PRO A 823 15.92 14.06 -45.19
C PRO A 823 15.57 13.42 -43.85
N ASP A 824 15.87 12.12 -43.70
CA ASP A 824 16.03 11.49 -42.39
C ASP A 824 17.41 11.82 -41.83
N SER A 825 17.51 12.34 -40.60
CA SER A 825 18.77 12.34 -39.85
C SER A 825 18.57 12.33 -38.32
N GLU A 826 18.49 11.13 -37.76
CA GLU A 826 19.07 10.73 -36.47
C GLU A 826 18.90 11.67 -35.25
N GLN A 827 17.75 11.63 -34.56
CA GLN A 827 17.71 12.00 -33.13
C GLN A 827 16.62 11.33 -32.24
N GLU A 828 15.89 10.34 -32.74
CA GLU A 828 14.79 9.66 -32.00
C GLU A 828 15.27 8.57 -31.00
N GLY A 829 16.52 8.64 -30.53
CA GLY A 829 17.18 7.56 -29.78
C GLY A 829 17.12 7.65 -28.24
N ASP A 830 17.01 8.86 -27.68
CA ASP A 830 17.40 9.11 -26.28
C ASP A 830 16.34 9.89 -25.45
N ARG A 831 15.11 10.06 -25.98
CA ARG A 831 14.00 10.79 -25.34
C ARG A 831 12.89 9.90 -24.73
N ILE A 832 13.24 8.72 -24.20
CA ILE A 832 12.32 7.96 -23.33
C ILE A 832 12.74 8.14 -21.87
N GLY A 833 12.10 9.10 -21.19
CA GLY A 833 12.33 9.37 -19.77
C GLY A 833 12.21 8.11 -18.90
N THR A 834 13.06 8.00 -17.87
CA THR A 834 13.32 6.76 -17.14
C THR A 834 12.08 6.19 -16.44
N LEU A 835 11.34 5.33 -17.16
CA LEU A 835 10.14 4.66 -16.67
C LEU A 835 10.53 3.71 -15.52
N LYS A 836 10.28 4.12 -14.28
CA LYS A 836 10.57 3.33 -13.08
C LYS A 836 9.73 2.03 -13.11
N ARG A 837 10.39 0.88 -13.00
CA ARG A 837 9.79 -0.44 -13.22
C ARG A 837 9.31 -1.06 -11.91
N PHE A 838 8.46 -2.09 -12.00
CA PHE A 838 8.11 -2.89 -10.81
C PHE A 838 9.33 -3.57 -10.20
N SER A 839 10.28 -4.02 -11.02
CA SER A 839 11.58 -4.51 -10.55
C SER A 839 12.35 -3.47 -9.72
N SER A 840 12.18 -2.17 -9.97
CA SER A 840 12.74 -1.08 -9.17
C SER A 840 12.05 -0.94 -7.81
N LEU A 841 10.72 -1.06 -7.77
CA LEU A 841 9.95 -1.07 -6.51
C LEU A 841 10.27 -2.32 -5.67
N ILE A 842 10.33 -3.49 -6.32
CA ILE A 842 10.81 -4.73 -5.69
C ILE A 842 12.21 -4.50 -5.11
N GLN A 843 13.14 -3.91 -5.88
CA GLN A 843 14.49 -3.66 -5.40
C GLN A 843 14.52 -2.75 -4.15
N GLN A 844 13.70 -1.70 -4.11
CA GLN A 844 13.53 -0.86 -2.91
C GLN A 844 12.97 -1.67 -1.71
N HIS A 845 11.98 -2.53 -1.93
CA HIS A 845 11.46 -3.42 -0.88
C HIS A 845 12.49 -4.47 -0.43
N ARG A 846 13.33 -4.99 -1.34
CA ARG A 846 14.42 -5.91 -1.01
C ARG A 846 15.50 -5.22 -0.19
N GLU A 847 15.83 -3.98 -0.51
CA GLU A 847 16.78 -3.14 0.24
C GLU A 847 16.22 -2.78 1.62
N ALA A 848 14.92 -2.50 1.75
CA ALA A 848 14.25 -2.35 3.04
C ALA A 848 14.29 -3.64 3.87
N SER A 849 13.92 -4.79 3.31
CA SER A 849 14.05 -6.10 3.97
C SER A 849 15.50 -6.43 4.36
N ALA A 850 16.49 -6.05 3.54
CA ALA A 850 17.91 -6.26 3.83
C ALA A 850 18.41 -5.36 4.95
N THR A 851 18.07 -4.06 4.93
CA THR A 851 18.42 -3.11 6.00
C THR A 851 17.77 -3.51 7.32
N TYR A 852 16.51 -3.95 7.28
CA TYR A 852 15.82 -4.55 8.42
C TYR A 852 16.57 -5.80 8.93
N ALA A 853 16.95 -6.72 8.04
CA ALA A 853 17.72 -7.92 8.41
C ALA A 853 19.16 -7.63 8.88
N GLN A 854 19.75 -6.49 8.52
CA GLN A 854 21.06 -6.06 9.03
C GLN A 854 20.93 -5.47 10.44
N ALA A 855 19.94 -4.61 10.68
CA ALA A 855 19.62 -4.13 12.03
C ALA A 855 19.28 -5.30 12.98
N GLU A 856 18.52 -6.30 12.50
CA GLU A 856 18.27 -7.57 13.20
C GLU A 856 19.55 -8.39 13.52
N SER A 857 20.70 -8.10 12.90
CA SER A 857 21.95 -8.85 13.06
C SER A 857 23.06 -8.11 13.80
N GLU A 858 22.95 -6.78 13.92
CA GLU A 858 23.85 -5.95 14.75
C GLU A 858 23.34 -5.86 16.21
N ASP A 859 22.02 -6.02 16.42
CA ASP A 859 21.40 -6.22 17.73
C ASP A 859 21.67 -7.63 18.27
N VAL A 860 22.78 -7.81 19.00
CA VAL A 860 23.08 -9.03 19.77
C VAL A 860 21.96 -9.30 20.80
N ASP A 861 21.62 -10.58 21.01
CA ASP A 861 20.54 -11.03 21.89
C ASP A 861 20.55 -10.32 23.24
N PHE A 862 19.44 -9.65 23.55
CA PHE A 862 19.18 -9.06 24.85
C PHE A 862 17.73 -9.37 25.25
N ASP A 863 17.58 -10.05 26.39
CA ASP A 863 16.30 -10.49 26.89
C ASP A 863 15.33 -9.34 27.20
N THR A 864 14.04 -9.69 27.23
CA THR A 864 12.94 -8.78 27.56
C THR A 864 13.26 -7.98 28.84
N PRO A 865 13.16 -6.63 28.82
CA PRO A 865 13.64 -5.80 29.92
C PRO A 865 12.99 -6.18 31.25
N THR A 866 13.82 -6.53 32.24
CA THR A 866 13.37 -7.12 33.49
C THR A 866 12.60 -6.11 34.34
N ILE A 867 11.35 -6.44 34.67
CA ILE A 867 10.50 -5.64 35.57
C ILE A 867 11.16 -5.58 36.97
N PRO A 868 11.20 -4.41 37.64
CA PRO A 868 11.77 -4.26 38.98
C PRO A 868 11.21 -5.26 40.00
N THR A 869 12.08 -5.72 40.90
CA THR A 869 11.87 -6.92 41.71
C THR A 869 10.70 -6.79 42.71
N GLY A 870 9.73 -7.70 42.61
CA GLY A 870 8.62 -7.81 43.57
C GLY A 870 7.75 -9.04 43.35
N LEU A 871 7.31 -9.25 42.10
CA LEU A 871 6.58 -10.45 41.65
C LEU A 871 7.08 -10.83 40.25
N GLN A 872 8.05 -11.74 40.16
CA GLN A 872 8.52 -12.26 38.86
C GLN A 872 7.78 -13.55 38.49
N PRO A 873 7.12 -13.62 37.32
CA PRO A 873 7.02 -14.87 36.58
C PRO A 873 8.44 -15.32 36.20
N THR A 874 8.77 -16.59 36.45
CA THR A 874 9.99 -17.20 35.92
C THR A 874 9.81 -17.48 34.43
N GLU A 875 10.84 -17.15 33.63
CA GLU A 875 10.91 -17.30 32.18
C GLU A 875 9.99 -16.38 31.36
N ALA A 876 10.41 -16.04 30.14
CA ALA A 876 9.62 -15.27 29.19
C ALA A 876 8.46 -16.13 28.63
N PRO A 877 7.29 -15.55 28.31
CA PRO A 877 6.16 -16.32 27.82
C PRO A 877 6.52 -17.07 26.52
N PRO A 878 6.14 -18.36 26.39
CA PRO A 878 6.57 -19.19 25.27
C PRO A 878 6.03 -18.64 23.94
N ARG A 879 6.94 -18.38 23.00
CA ARG A 879 6.61 -17.98 21.63
C ARG A 879 5.86 -19.10 20.93
N ILE A 880 4.71 -18.79 20.33
CA ILE A 880 3.90 -19.74 19.58
C ILE A 880 3.91 -19.38 18.09
N GLN A 881 3.94 -20.37 17.20
CA GLN A 881 3.70 -20.19 15.77
C GLN A 881 2.19 -20.06 15.50
N LEU A 882 1.80 -19.33 14.45
CA LEU A 882 0.40 -19.23 14.04
C LEU A 882 -0.16 -20.62 13.64
N GLU A 883 0.65 -21.51 13.05
CA GLU A 883 0.28 -22.91 12.79
C GLU A 883 0.08 -23.78 14.05
N GLY A 884 0.67 -23.37 15.17
CA GLY A 884 0.43 -23.94 16.50
C GLY A 884 -0.82 -23.37 17.17
N LEU A 885 -1.09 -22.08 16.94
CA LEU A 885 -2.18 -21.32 17.57
C LEU A 885 -3.56 -21.60 16.95
N PHE A 886 -3.69 -21.53 15.63
CA PHE A 886 -4.97 -21.58 14.92
C PHE A 886 -5.45 -23.00 14.59
N ASP A 887 -6.75 -23.23 14.72
CA ASP A 887 -7.42 -24.36 14.08
C ASP A 887 -7.77 -24.00 12.63
N PHE A 888 -6.97 -24.50 11.69
CA PHE A 888 -7.24 -24.39 10.25
C PHE A 888 -8.26 -25.42 9.72
N GLY A 889 -8.69 -26.41 10.53
CA GLY A 889 -9.82 -27.29 10.21
C GLY A 889 -11.17 -26.60 10.41
N ASN A 890 -11.27 -25.72 11.40
CA ASN A 890 -12.46 -24.91 11.66
C ASN A 890 -12.74 -23.96 10.48
N ARG A 891 -13.91 -24.14 9.82
CA ARG A 891 -14.36 -23.31 8.69
C ARG A 891 -15.10 -22.06 9.13
N THR A 892 -15.85 -22.12 10.22
CA THR A 892 -16.79 -21.07 10.66
C THR A 892 -16.13 -19.69 10.73
N TRP A 893 -14.90 -19.60 11.23
CA TRP A 893 -14.18 -18.31 11.29
C TRP A 893 -13.58 -17.87 9.95
N LYS A 894 -13.18 -18.82 9.10
CA LYS A 894 -12.63 -18.56 7.76
C LYS A 894 -13.69 -18.02 6.82
N ASP A 895 -14.92 -18.52 6.96
CA ASP A 895 -16.07 -18.06 6.21
C ASP A 895 -16.47 -16.64 6.69
N LEU A 896 -16.71 -16.47 8.00
CA LEU A 896 -17.03 -15.16 8.62
C LEU A 896 -15.99 -14.06 8.32
N PHE A 897 -14.70 -14.37 8.39
CA PHE A 897 -13.64 -13.40 8.09
C PHE A 897 -13.42 -13.25 6.58
N GLY A 898 -13.58 -14.32 5.81
CA GLY A 898 -13.40 -14.32 4.35
C GLY A 898 -14.42 -13.45 3.62
N GLU A 899 -15.67 -13.38 4.09
CA GLU A 899 -16.67 -12.46 3.54
C GLU A 899 -16.21 -10.99 3.68
N SER A 900 -15.74 -10.61 4.87
CA SER A 900 -15.17 -9.28 5.17
C SER A 900 -13.97 -8.94 4.28
N VAL A 901 -13.07 -9.90 4.02
CA VAL A 901 -11.89 -9.70 3.16
C VAL A 901 -12.30 -9.49 1.69
N ASN A 902 -13.22 -10.31 1.17
CA ASN A 902 -13.68 -10.23 -0.21
C ASN A 902 -14.40 -8.91 -0.53
N GLN A 903 -15.31 -8.45 0.33
CA GLN A 903 -16.07 -7.21 0.10
C GLN A 903 -15.15 -5.99 0.11
N THR A 904 -14.25 -5.90 1.11
CA THR A 904 -13.24 -4.83 1.22
C THR A 904 -12.36 -4.71 -0.04
N PHE A 905 -12.00 -5.82 -0.67
CA PHE A 905 -11.19 -5.81 -1.90
C PHE A 905 -11.96 -5.31 -3.13
N LEU A 906 -13.23 -5.72 -3.29
CA LEU A 906 -14.07 -5.28 -4.40
C LEU A 906 -14.31 -3.76 -4.37
N GLU A 907 -14.57 -3.20 -3.19
CA GLU A 907 -14.77 -1.76 -3.02
C GLU A 907 -13.51 -0.94 -3.30
N GLN A 908 -12.31 -1.44 -2.93
CA GLN A 908 -11.09 -0.73 -3.32
C GLN A 908 -10.82 -0.84 -4.83
N ALA A 909 -11.20 -1.95 -5.48
CA ALA A 909 -11.14 -2.05 -6.94
C ALA A 909 -12.07 -1.03 -7.62
N GLU A 910 -13.26 -0.77 -7.06
CA GLU A 910 -14.16 0.30 -7.50
C GLU A 910 -13.58 1.70 -7.21
N LEU A 911 -13.04 1.94 -6.00
CA LEU A 911 -12.43 3.21 -5.63
C LEU A 911 -11.22 3.57 -6.52
N HIS A 912 -10.41 2.58 -6.94
CA HIS A 912 -9.38 2.83 -7.94
C HIS A 912 -9.97 3.23 -9.30
N ASN A 913 -11.09 2.65 -9.72
CA ASN A 913 -11.77 3.09 -10.95
C ASN A 913 -12.33 4.53 -10.83
N LEU A 914 -12.72 4.97 -9.63
CA LEU A 914 -13.14 6.35 -9.36
C LEU A 914 -11.94 7.32 -9.40
N LEU A 915 -10.83 6.95 -8.75
CA LEU A 915 -9.60 7.75 -8.75
C LEU A 915 -8.95 7.80 -10.14
N ASP A 916 -9.06 6.74 -10.95
CA ASP A 916 -8.68 6.73 -12.37
C ASP A 916 -9.42 7.82 -13.18
N LEU A 917 -10.67 8.15 -12.81
CA LEU A 917 -11.49 9.20 -13.45
C LEU A 917 -11.21 10.62 -12.90
N GLU A 918 -10.71 10.74 -11.67
CA GLU A 918 -10.21 12.03 -11.15
C GLU A 918 -8.79 12.33 -11.64
N ALA A 919 -8.04 11.30 -12.04
CA ALA A 919 -6.71 11.40 -12.64
C ALA A 919 -6.70 11.83 -14.12
N GLU A 920 -7.85 12.16 -14.73
CA GLU A 920 -7.89 12.80 -16.06
C GLU A 920 -7.25 14.22 -16.08
N GLY A 921 -6.88 14.76 -14.91
CA GLY A 921 -6.09 15.99 -14.75
C GLY A 921 -4.59 15.81 -14.52
N ASP A 922 -4.00 14.63 -14.82
CA ASP A 922 -2.56 14.38 -14.64
C ASP A 922 -1.71 15.13 -15.71
N PRO A 923 -0.82 16.07 -15.31
CA PRO A 923 -0.04 16.88 -16.25
C PRO A 923 1.05 16.08 -17.00
N ASP A 924 1.31 14.82 -16.63
CA ASP A 924 2.17 13.89 -17.40
C ASP A 924 1.54 13.49 -18.77
N SER A 925 0.43 14.13 -19.18
CA SER A 925 -0.08 14.21 -20.55
C SER A 925 0.65 15.27 -21.40
N GLU A 926 1.97 15.37 -21.25
CA GLU A 926 2.85 16.01 -22.24
C GLU A 926 2.78 15.22 -23.56
N MET A 927 1.79 15.55 -24.39
CA MET A 927 2.14 15.81 -25.79
C MET A 927 3.12 16.99 -25.75
N GLU A 928 4.41 16.72 -25.95
CA GLU A 928 5.27 17.74 -26.55
C GLU A 928 4.52 18.16 -27.83
N ALA A 929 4.04 19.40 -27.88
CA ALA A 929 3.65 19.97 -29.15
C ALA A 929 4.94 20.08 -29.95
N ASP A 930 5.03 19.37 -31.08
CA ASP A 930 6.16 19.53 -31.98
C ASP A 930 6.27 21.04 -32.31
N ASP A 931 7.41 21.65 -31.94
CA ASP A 931 7.81 22.97 -32.44
C ASP A 931 8.12 22.81 -33.93
N ILE A 932 7.07 22.64 -34.74
CA ILE A 932 7.12 22.74 -36.19
C ILE A 932 7.67 24.15 -36.46
N PRO A 933 8.86 24.28 -37.06
CA PRO A 933 9.36 25.59 -37.42
C PRO A 933 8.35 26.25 -38.35
N PHE A 934 7.88 27.44 -38.00
CA PHE A 934 7.10 28.25 -38.92
C PHE A 934 7.91 28.38 -40.21
N ASP A 935 7.33 28.00 -41.35
CA ASP A 935 8.04 28.20 -42.61
C ASP A 935 8.17 29.70 -42.89
N GLU A 936 9.24 30.05 -43.61
CA GLU A 936 9.62 31.44 -43.87
C GLU A 936 8.60 32.18 -44.76
N GLN A 937 7.62 31.46 -45.34
CA GLN A 937 6.47 32.04 -46.04
C GLN A 937 5.35 32.42 -45.07
N THR A 938 5.06 31.58 -44.07
CA THR A 938 3.99 31.79 -43.10
C THR A 938 4.27 33.00 -42.21
N GLU A 939 5.51 33.18 -41.77
CA GLU A 939 5.91 34.39 -41.01
C GLU A 939 5.82 35.66 -41.87
N GLN A 940 6.21 35.60 -43.15
CA GLN A 940 6.08 36.72 -44.09
C GLN A 940 4.63 37.07 -44.47
N ILE A 941 3.69 36.12 -44.37
CA ILE A 941 2.25 36.38 -44.56
C ILE A 941 1.66 37.07 -43.32
N LEU A 942 2.03 36.63 -42.12
CA LEU A 942 1.58 37.25 -40.86
C LEU A 942 2.18 38.65 -40.63
N LEU A 943 3.36 38.95 -41.16
CA LEU A 943 3.97 40.29 -41.16
C LEU A 943 3.44 41.23 -42.26
N ARG A 944 2.38 40.84 -42.99
CA ARG A 944 1.73 41.65 -44.05
C ARG A 944 0.22 41.87 -43.83
N GLN A 945 -0.30 41.53 -42.65
CA GLN A 945 -1.65 41.88 -42.18
C GLN A 945 -1.58 42.89 -41.04
#